data_AF-A0A7M7TGW5-F1
#
_entry.id   AF-A0A7M7TGW5-F1
#
_cell.length_a   1.000
_cell.length_b   1.000
_cell.length_c   1.000
_cell.angle_alpha   90.00
_cell.angle_beta   90.00
_cell.angle_gamma   90.00
#
_symmetry.space_group_name_H-M   'P 1'
#
loop_
_entity.id
_entity.type
_entity.pdbx_description
1 polymer ?
#
loop_
_entity_poly.entity_id
_entity_poly.type
_entity_poly.pdbx_seq_one_letter_code
_entity_poly.pdbx_strand_id
1 'polypeptide(L)'
;MSQGKHVWSNLTGVVVKLRKKARGGFGFINVDTDFGNFKVFFRISDISDPSVQVGDEVIFELYKGPKGLFAKSVELLLPDEDDESVESESESEKGPIHEEVTGVVKQYNDKRRFGFIRVNDTYNKVFFHISAVPEKYIEVGDEVRFDLFVGPKGYYAESIGFLNLDSEDSDSEPDEAVNKETLLVCCATGVVTRYLNRRRFGFIKVDETYSKVFFHISEVSFKPVAVQDQVVFNLYVGPKGYFAKCINFVSPVVEDNEWNETHFGRTSGSHGAKDGSNPAQAPHTQKSPGGHTAHDQPRHGPDQTSNQDTSKMSREKGNTFFKLACDQGSDMAKLVRFKSALECYKKAYASSQTYGEYVSAAKNIGTVSWKLAKLKMNACSDERKVIHAHFKAALQHFGTAYTKRNCMVEEWGKHLEKSIKECLDDIRTWIAPRNDEDRVVALKEYVGYMPECDAKVSCYLRIANMYFRKGKDALQHQEYKSCQEYMDECSTTLNEAKKRCTGAVSSFKVNVTDLEKDVQYQKDVVQKCLSKAKDEQARREQEKREAKEKETAKEQLKGVLKKLESLRELPVDEFVERVYKQWPPKWIDESKIPKASSSSSSSSSKVSKRKLLIRAISHYHPDKVDKSVYGVKWHVLSVEITKCLTLLLAEFNT
;
A
#
# COMPACT_ATOMS: atom_id res chain seq x y z
N MET A 1 -35.50 -7.37 22.91
CA MET A 1 -35.40 -6.39 24.00
C MET A 1 -35.35 -7.16 25.31
N SER A 2 -34.23 -7.14 26.03
CA SER A 2 -34.12 -7.80 27.35
C SER A 2 -34.19 -6.68 28.38
N GLN A 3 -35.32 -6.57 29.07
CA GLN A 3 -35.49 -5.63 30.17
C GLN A 3 -34.68 -6.16 31.37
N GLY A 4 -33.53 -5.56 31.64
CA GLY A 4 -32.83 -5.75 32.91
C GLY A 4 -33.62 -5.11 34.04
N LYS A 5 -33.53 -5.66 35.25
CA LYS A 5 -34.15 -5.05 36.44
C LYS A 5 -33.31 -3.84 36.85
N HIS A 6 -33.94 -2.68 36.96
CA HIS A 6 -33.29 -1.47 37.48
C HIS A 6 -32.80 -1.73 38.91
N VAL A 7 -31.57 -1.30 39.22
CA VAL A 7 -30.93 -1.52 40.52
C VAL A 7 -30.72 -0.20 41.26
N TRP A 8 -30.17 0.80 40.59
CA TRP A 8 -29.77 2.07 41.21
C TRP A 8 -29.69 3.19 40.14
N SER A 9 -30.11 4.41 40.45
CA SER A 9 -30.02 5.58 39.55
C SER A 9 -28.92 6.54 39.99
N ASN A 10 -28.32 7.29 39.06
CA ASN A 10 -27.35 8.35 39.37
C ASN A 10 -26.07 7.84 40.06
N LEU A 11 -25.59 6.65 39.67
CA LEU A 11 -24.32 6.13 40.17
C LEU A 11 -23.17 6.77 39.39
N THR A 12 -22.11 7.17 40.08
CA THR A 12 -20.90 7.73 39.45
C THR A 12 -19.81 6.67 39.29
N GLY A 13 -18.92 6.86 38.33
CA GLY A 13 -17.75 6.01 38.18
C GLY A 13 -16.86 6.43 37.02
N VAL A 14 -15.68 5.82 36.91
CA VAL A 14 -14.68 6.20 35.90
C VAL A 14 -14.68 5.22 34.75
N VAL A 15 -14.73 5.71 33.51
CA VAL A 15 -14.64 4.87 32.31
C VAL A 15 -13.22 4.31 32.19
N VAL A 16 -13.05 3.01 32.46
CA VAL A 16 -11.73 2.34 32.42
C VAL A 16 -11.42 1.69 31.08
N LYS A 17 -12.42 1.51 30.22
CA LYS A 17 -12.23 0.92 28.89
C LYS A 17 -13.36 1.34 27.95
N LEU A 18 -13.00 1.76 26.74
CA LEU A 18 -13.96 2.09 25.70
C LEU A 18 -13.44 1.60 24.34
N ARG A 19 -14.30 0.92 23.57
CA ARG A 19 -14.00 0.47 22.21
C ARG A 19 -15.08 0.94 21.25
N LYS A 20 -14.85 2.08 20.58
CA LYS A 20 -15.74 2.65 19.57
C LYS A 20 -15.69 1.83 18.27
N LYS A 21 -16.75 1.06 17.97
CA LYS A 21 -16.95 0.31 16.71
C LYS A 21 -18.35 0.59 16.16
N ALA A 22 -18.49 0.75 14.84
CA ALA A 22 -19.76 1.07 14.16
C ALA A 22 -20.91 0.07 14.44
N ARG A 23 -20.60 -1.19 14.77
CA ARG A 23 -21.54 -2.17 15.33
C ARG A 23 -20.90 -2.94 16.48
N GLY A 24 -21.59 -3.00 17.61
CA GLY A 24 -21.21 -3.84 18.76
C GLY A 24 -20.03 -3.32 19.59
N GLY A 25 -19.72 -2.02 19.51
CA GLY A 25 -18.75 -1.44 20.44
C GLY A 25 -19.32 -1.31 21.86
N PHE A 26 -18.42 -1.27 22.84
CA PHE A 26 -18.74 -1.38 24.26
C PHE A 26 -17.69 -0.70 25.13
N GLY A 27 -18.03 -0.49 26.39
CA GLY A 27 -17.11 0.00 27.41
C GLY A 27 -17.34 -0.62 28.78
N PHE A 28 -16.51 -0.20 29.73
CA PHE A 28 -16.63 -0.53 31.14
C PHE A 28 -16.35 0.67 32.04
N ILE A 29 -17.17 0.82 33.07
CA ILE A 29 -17.06 1.81 34.14
C ILE A 29 -16.56 1.09 35.39
N ASN A 30 -15.61 1.67 36.10
CA ASN A 30 -15.23 1.24 37.43
C ASN A 30 -15.96 2.11 38.45
N VAL A 31 -16.71 1.47 39.33
CA VAL A 31 -17.48 2.14 40.37
C VAL A 31 -16.75 1.89 41.68
N ASP A 32 -16.42 2.97 42.37
CA ASP A 32 -15.90 2.94 43.72
C ASP A 32 -17.07 3.27 44.66
N THR A 33 -17.33 2.40 45.63
CA THR A 33 -18.38 2.60 46.64
C THR A 33 -17.82 2.17 47.98
N ASP A 34 -18.42 2.65 49.07
CA ASP A 34 -18.07 2.24 50.45
C ASP A 34 -18.14 0.71 50.68
N PHE A 35 -18.77 -0.04 49.76
CA PHE A 35 -18.97 -1.48 49.82
C PHE A 35 -18.05 -2.28 48.87
N GLY A 36 -17.15 -1.61 48.16
CA GLY A 36 -16.11 -2.21 47.32
C GLY A 36 -16.19 -1.84 45.83
N ASN A 37 -15.12 -2.16 45.10
CA ASN A 37 -14.92 -1.75 43.71
C ASN A 37 -15.44 -2.80 42.76
N PHE A 38 -16.34 -2.41 41.85
CA PHE A 38 -16.88 -3.31 40.85
C PHE A 38 -16.96 -2.67 39.46
N LYS A 39 -16.92 -3.52 38.44
CA LYS A 39 -16.85 -3.13 37.05
C LYS A 39 -18.19 -3.32 36.37
N VAL A 40 -18.71 -2.25 35.78
CA VAL A 40 -20.02 -2.21 35.12
C VAL A 40 -19.83 -2.12 33.61
N PHE A 41 -20.56 -2.95 32.85
CA PHE A 41 -20.49 -2.97 31.38
C PHE A 41 -21.48 -1.96 30.77
N PHE A 42 -21.14 -1.32 29.65
CA PHE A 42 -22.10 -0.52 28.87
C PHE A 42 -21.87 -0.69 27.36
N ARG A 43 -22.91 -0.48 26.55
CA ARG A 43 -22.76 -0.40 25.09
C ARG A 43 -22.64 1.04 24.67
N ILE A 44 -22.08 1.27 23.48
CA ILE A 44 -22.02 2.62 22.91
C ILE A 44 -23.41 3.22 22.70
N SER A 45 -24.41 2.39 22.38
CA SER A 45 -25.80 2.82 22.26
C SER A 45 -26.40 3.33 23.57
N ASP A 46 -25.75 3.03 24.69
CA ASP A 46 -26.21 3.38 26.02
C ASP A 46 -25.49 4.64 26.57
N ILE A 47 -24.65 5.27 25.75
CA ILE A 47 -23.98 6.54 26.04
C ILE A 47 -24.84 7.68 25.49
N SER A 48 -25.25 8.61 26.34
CA SER A 48 -25.98 9.80 25.89
C SER A 48 -25.04 10.84 25.27
N ASP A 49 -23.83 11.01 25.82
CA ASP A 49 -22.79 11.90 25.27
C ASP A 49 -21.70 11.12 24.48
N PRO A 50 -21.65 11.22 23.14
CA PRO A 50 -20.64 10.52 22.34
C PRO A 50 -19.19 10.97 22.57
N SER A 51 -18.97 12.08 23.29
CA SER A 51 -17.66 12.64 23.66
C SER A 51 -16.89 11.74 24.63
N VAL A 52 -17.59 10.93 25.45
CA VAL A 52 -17.01 10.07 26.51
C VAL A 52 -15.79 9.29 26.03
N GLN A 53 -14.73 9.31 26.85
CA GLN A 53 -13.42 8.67 26.65
C GLN A 53 -13.01 7.84 27.87
N VAL A 54 -11.87 7.16 27.76
CA VAL A 54 -11.29 6.42 28.90
C VAL A 54 -10.64 7.42 29.85
N GLY A 55 -10.99 7.37 31.12
CA GLY A 55 -10.54 8.28 32.16
C GLY A 55 -11.61 9.27 32.64
N ASP A 56 -12.70 9.38 31.90
CA ASP A 56 -13.80 10.29 32.24
C ASP A 56 -14.63 9.76 33.41
N GLU A 57 -15.03 10.67 34.29
CA GLU A 57 -16.02 10.39 35.32
C GLU A 57 -17.42 10.54 34.71
N VAL A 58 -18.28 9.56 34.96
CA VAL A 58 -19.60 9.46 34.33
C VAL A 58 -20.65 9.13 35.36
N ILE A 59 -21.84 9.69 35.16
CA ILE A 59 -23.06 9.32 35.85
C ILE A 59 -23.88 8.37 34.99
N PHE A 60 -24.53 7.38 35.61
CA PHE A 60 -25.30 6.38 34.88
C PHE A 60 -26.35 5.69 35.75
N GLU A 61 -27.27 4.99 35.09
CA GLU A 61 -28.24 4.10 35.73
C GLU A 61 -27.75 2.66 35.70
N LEU A 62 -27.75 1.98 36.85
CA LEU A 62 -27.31 0.60 37.01
C LEU A 62 -28.47 -0.40 36.86
N TYR A 63 -28.29 -1.37 35.96
CA TYR A 63 -29.24 -2.45 35.69
C TYR A 63 -28.60 -3.83 35.89
N LYS A 64 -29.41 -4.80 36.32
CA LYS A 64 -29.02 -6.22 36.43
C LYS A 64 -29.63 -7.01 35.28
N GLY A 65 -28.77 -7.64 34.48
CA GLY A 65 -29.16 -8.51 33.37
C GLY A 65 -28.62 -9.93 33.52
N PRO A 66 -28.98 -10.84 32.58
CA PRO A 66 -28.55 -12.24 32.61
C PRO A 66 -27.03 -12.44 32.47
N LYS A 67 -26.30 -11.41 32.01
CA LYS A 67 -24.84 -11.43 31.84
C LYS A 67 -24.08 -10.61 32.91
N GLY A 68 -24.77 -10.14 33.95
CA GLY A 68 -24.20 -9.30 35.01
C GLY A 68 -24.76 -7.87 35.02
N LEU A 69 -24.06 -7.00 35.74
CA LEU A 69 -24.39 -5.59 35.87
C LEU A 69 -24.04 -4.81 34.60
N PHE A 70 -24.93 -3.92 34.18
CA PHE A 70 -24.69 -3.04 33.05
C PHE A 70 -25.29 -1.66 33.28
N ALA A 71 -24.68 -0.64 32.67
CA ALA A 71 -25.08 0.75 32.77
C ALA A 71 -25.91 1.17 31.56
N LYS A 72 -26.84 2.09 31.79
CA LYS A 72 -27.57 2.85 30.76
C LYS A 72 -27.52 4.34 31.08
N SER A 73 -27.84 5.16 30.07
CA SER A 73 -27.86 6.63 30.20
C SER A 73 -26.52 7.14 30.73
N VAL A 74 -25.43 6.68 30.12
CA VAL A 74 -24.07 7.04 30.55
C VAL A 74 -23.76 8.46 30.06
N GLU A 75 -23.54 9.36 31.00
CA GLU A 75 -23.35 10.80 30.77
C GLU A 75 -22.06 11.27 31.47
N LEU A 76 -21.38 12.25 30.87
CA LEU A 76 -20.17 12.82 31.47
C LEU A 76 -20.53 13.59 32.74
N LEU A 77 -19.91 13.22 33.86
CA LEU A 77 -20.00 13.98 35.10
C LEU A 77 -19.06 15.17 34.97
N LEU A 78 -19.61 16.34 34.63
CA LEU A 78 -18.87 17.58 34.74
C LEU A 78 -18.75 17.91 36.24
N PRO A 79 -17.57 18.28 36.73
CA PRO A 79 -17.41 18.64 38.14
C PRO A 79 -18.36 19.80 38.45
N ASP A 80 -19.20 19.60 39.46
CA ASP A 80 -20.11 20.60 39.99
C ASP A 80 -19.28 21.82 40.43
N GLU A 81 -19.42 22.93 39.70
CA GLU A 81 -19.11 24.25 40.25
C GLU A 81 -20.26 24.58 41.21
N ASP A 82 -19.90 24.72 42.49
CA ASP A 82 -20.82 24.91 43.62
C ASP A 82 -21.91 25.98 43.37
N ASP A 83 -23.11 25.62 43.83
CA ASP A 83 -24.38 26.33 43.83
C ASP A 83 -24.40 27.49 44.85
N GLU A 84 -24.74 28.71 44.39
CA GLU A 84 -25.63 29.64 45.09
C GLU A 84 -26.42 30.41 44.01
N SER A 85 -27.68 30.00 43.87
CA SER A 85 -28.77 30.59 43.08
C SER A 85 -28.91 32.12 43.17
N VAL A 86 -29.28 32.80 42.07
CA VAL A 86 -30.59 33.50 41.88
C VAL A 86 -30.68 34.00 40.43
N GLU A 87 -31.76 33.55 39.79
CA GLU A 87 -32.46 34.08 38.60
C GLU A 87 -31.79 34.10 37.22
N SER A 88 -32.55 33.48 36.31
CA SER A 88 -32.48 33.53 34.87
C SER A 88 -32.27 34.95 34.34
N GLU A 89 -31.19 35.16 33.60
CA GLU A 89 -31.19 36.00 32.40
C GLU A 89 -30.00 35.65 31.50
N SER A 90 -30.25 35.77 30.21
CA SER A 90 -29.36 35.49 29.07
C SER A 90 -28.00 36.18 29.14
N GLU A 91 -26.92 35.50 28.73
CA GLU A 91 -25.80 36.18 28.08
C GLU A 91 -25.03 35.25 27.11
N SER A 92 -25.27 35.48 25.82
CA SER A 92 -24.28 35.30 24.76
C SER A 92 -23.13 36.30 24.94
N GLU A 93 -21.99 35.99 24.31
CA GLU A 93 -20.87 36.89 23.98
C GLU A 93 -19.66 36.94 24.95
N LYS A 94 -18.66 36.11 24.64
CA LYS A 94 -17.30 36.65 24.51
C LYS A 94 -16.83 36.45 23.08
N GLY A 95 -16.92 37.53 22.30
CA GLY A 95 -16.37 37.59 20.96
C GLY A 95 -14.84 37.47 20.95
N PRO A 96 -14.24 37.32 19.76
CA PRO A 96 -12.79 37.28 19.60
C PRO A 96 -12.12 38.57 20.13
N ILE A 97 -10.92 38.43 20.69
CA ILE A 97 -10.11 39.55 21.18
C ILE A 97 -9.52 40.34 20.01
N HIS A 98 -9.26 39.67 18.89
CA HIS A 98 -8.94 40.30 17.60
C HIS A 98 -9.50 39.45 16.46
N GLU A 99 -10.19 40.09 15.53
CA GLU A 99 -10.72 39.47 14.31
C GLU A 99 -9.72 39.60 13.14
N GLU A 100 -9.78 38.68 12.18
CA GLU A 100 -8.97 38.69 10.95
C GLU A 100 -7.44 38.79 11.16
N VAL A 101 -6.94 38.22 12.26
CA VAL A 101 -5.51 38.18 12.57
C VAL A 101 -4.77 37.30 11.56
N THR A 102 -3.68 37.82 11.00
CA THR A 102 -2.84 37.09 10.06
C THR A 102 -1.64 36.43 10.75
N GLY A 103 -1.28 35.22 10.33
CA GLY A 103 -0.09 34.55 10.85
C GLY A 103 0.39 33.38 9.99
N VAL A 104 1.55 32.83 10.35
CA VAL A 104 2.17 31.70 9.66
C VAL A 104 2.12 30.45 10.53
N VAL A 105 1.66 29.33 9.97
CA VAL A 105 1.63 28.04 10.65
C VAL A 105 3.05 27.55 10.88
N LYS A 106 3.52 27.54 12.13
CA LYS A 106 4.89 27.15 12.48
C LYS A 106 5.03 25.67 12.80
N GLN A 107 3.97 25.06 13.30
CA GLN A 107 3.97 23.66 13.71
C GLN A 107 2.59 23.04 13.51
N TYR A 108 2.54 21.85 12.92
CA TYR A 108 1.31 21.06 12.82
C TYR A 108 1.61 19.58 13.05
N ASN A 109 0.80 18.92 13.88
CA ASN A 109 0.92 17.49 14.16
C ASN A 109 -0.32 16.77 13.64
N ASP A 110 -0.18 16.13 12.48
CA ASP A 110 -1.29 15.45 11.80
C ASP A 110 -1.89 14.30 12.61
N LYS A 111 -1.08 13.58 13.41
CA LYS A 111 -1.58 12.50 14.28
C LYS A 111 -2.41 13.01 15.44
N ARG A 112 -2.09 14.19 15.96
CA ARG A 112 -2.77 14.81 17.10
C ARG A 112 -3.81 15.85 16.69
N ARG A 113 -3.91 16.17 15.38
CA ARG A 113 -4.91 17.04 14.76
C ARG A 113 -4.92 18.49 15.30
N PHE A 114 -3.79 18.98 15.81
CA PHE A 114 -3.62 20.37 16.25
C PHE A 114 -2.28 20.95 15.79
N GLY A 115 -2.17 22.28 15.81
CA GLY A 115 -0.96 23.02 15.47
C GLY A 115 -0.85 24.37 16.16
N PHE A 116 0.13 25.16 15.72
CA PHE A 116 0.39 26.50 16.23
C PHE A 116 0.72 27.48 15.11
N ILE A 117 0.11 28.66 15.19
CA ILE A 117 0.32 29.81 14.31
C ILE A 117 1.17 30.85 15.05
N ARG A 118 2.06 31.52 14.33
CA ARG A 118 2.82 32.67 14.82
C ARG A 118 2.25 33.95 14.20
N VAL A 119 1.94 34.93 15.05
CA VAL A 119 1.34 36.22 14.66
C VAL A 119 2.36 37.34 14.78
N ASN A 120 2.77 37.91 13.63
CA ASN A 120 3.76 38.99 13.53
C ASN A 120 5.08 38.72 14.28
N ASP A 121 6.07 39.60 14.17
CA ASP A 121 7.40 39.36 14.77
C ASP A 121 7.39 39.28 16.31
N THR A 122 6.28 39.65 16.94
CA THR A 122 5.95 39.31 18.32
C THR A 122 5.79 37.79 18.46
N TYR A 123 6.61 37.15 19.31
CA TYR A 123 6.71 35.68 19.47
C TYR A 123 5.46 34.97 20.05
N ASN A 124 4.25 35.49 19.83
CA ASN A 124 3.00 34.92 20.31
C ASN A 124 2.66 33.63 19.53
N LYS A 125 2.48 32.56 20.30
CA LYS A 125 2.14 31.21 19.81
C LYS A 125 0.64 31.00 19.99
N VAL A 126 -0.11 30.98 18.89
CA VAL A 126 -1.56 30.79 18.89
C VAL A 126 -1.88 29.34 18.58
N PHE A 127 -2.63 28.67 19.45
CA PHE A 127 -3.05 27.28 19.29
C PHE A 127 -4.20 27.16 18.28
N PHE A 128 -4.23 26.11 17.47
CA PHE A 128 -5.42 25.77 16.71
C PHE A 128 -5.66 24.26 16.65
N HIS A 129 -6.93 23.88 16.57
CA HIS A 129 -7.33 22.53 16.23
C HIS A 129 -7.74 22.47 14.75
N ILE A 130 -7.51 21.34 14.07
CA ILE A 130 -7.84 21.19 12.64
C ILE A 130 -9.34 21.36 12.33
N SER A 131 -10.20 21.28 13.36
CA SER A 131 -11.63 21.55 13.22
C SER A 131 -11.95 23.00 12.93
N ALA A 132 -11.06 23.93 13.32
CA ALA A 132 -11.16 25.35 13.00
C ALA A 132 -10.71 25.67 11.56
N VAL A 133 -10.24 24.68 10.79
CA VAL A 133 -9.78 24.82 9.40
C VAL A 133 -10.85 24.25 8.45
N PRO A 134 -11.41 25.03 7.51
CA PRO A 134 -12.51 24.64 6.63
C PRO A 134 -12.20 23.39 5.80
N GLU A 135 -11.02 23.33 5.17
CA GLU A 135 -10.61 22.20 4.32
C GLU A 135 -10.01 21.02 5.10
N LYS A 136 -9.95 21.11 6.44
CA LYS A 136 -9.36 20.11 7.36
C LYS A 136 -7.94 19.64 6.99
N TYR A 137 -7.22 20.47 6.24
CA TYR A 137 -5.86 20.30 5.75
C TYR A 137 -5.12 21.62 5.92
N ILE A 138 -3.93 21.59 6.51
CA ILE A 138 -3.07 22.76 6.77
C ILE A 138 -1.62 22.29 6.90
N GLU A 139 -0.67 23.05 6.37
CA GLU A 139 0.76 22.73 6.36
C GLU A 139 1.59 23.76 7.12
N VAL A 140 2.78 23.35 7.55
CA VAL A 140 3.76 24.26 8.14
C VAL A 140 4.28 25.18 7.04
N GLY A 141 4.19 26.49 7.26
CA GLY A 141 4.52 27.53 6.30
C GLY A 141 3.29 28.20 5.67
N ASP A 142 2.08 27.68 5.87
CA ASP A 142 0.87 28.31 5.33
C ASP A 142 0.59 29.65 6.04
N GLU A 143 0.29 30.67 5.24
CA GLU A 143 -0.22 31.96 5.71
C GLU A 143 -1.73 31.88 5.86
N VAL A 144 -2.20 32.25 7.04
CA VAL A 144 -3.60 32.09 7.44
C VAL A 144 -4.14 33.35 8.11
N ARG A 145 -5.42 33.64 7.89
CA ARG A 145 -6.23 34.63 8.62
C ARG A 145 -7.15 33.90 9.59
N PHE A 146 -7.38 34.44 10.79
CA PHE A 146 -8.19 33.77 11.80
C PHE A 146 -8.65 34.73 12.90
N ASP A 147 -9.62 34.30 13.70
CA ASP A 147 -10.12 35.04 14.85
C ASP A 147 -9.42 34.56 16.13
N LEU A 148 -8.89 35.49 16.91
CA LEU A 148 -8.04 35.22 18.07
C LEU A 148 -8.85 35.28 19.37
N PHE A 149 -8.83 34.19 20.13
CA PHE A 149 -9.50 34.06 21.42
C PHE A 149 -8.49 33.75 22.54
N VAL A 150 -8.86 34.03 23.80
CA VAL A 150 -8.09 33.62 25.00
C VAL A 150 -8.81 32.49 25.69
N GLY A 151 -8.11 31.35 25.83
CA GLY A 151 -8.57 30.20 26.58
C GLY A 151 -7.70 29.93 27.81
N PRO A 152 -8.06 28.93 28.63
CA PRO A 152 -7.36 28.60 29.89
C PRO A 152 -5.91 28.13 29.69
N LYS A 153 -5.48 27.84 28.46
CA LYS A 153 -4.11 27.40 28.10
C LYS A 153 -3.36 28.42 27.21
N GLY A 154 -3.88 29.65 27.10
CA GLY A 154 -3.33 30.72 26.26
C GLY A 154 -4.20 31.01 25.03
N TYR A 155 -3.63 31.70 24.05
CA TYR A 155 -4.33 32.13 22.85
C TYR A 155 -4.68 30.97 21.91
N TYR A 156 -5.87 30.99 21.32
CA TYR A 156 -6.28 30.05 20.29
C TYR A 156 -6.99 30.73 19.11
N ALA A 157 -6.97 30.06 17.97
CA ALA A 157 -7.53 30.53 16.71
C ALA A 157 -8.79 29.75 16.33
N GLU A 158 -9.85 30.47 15.95
CA GLU A 158 -11.02 29.93 15.26
C GLU A 158 -11.20 30.59 13.88
N SER A 159 -12.12 30.08 13.06
CA SER A 159 -12.43 30.63 11.72
C SER A 159 -11.20 30.78 10.80
N ILE A 160 -10.35 29.76 10.72
CA ILE A 160 -9.06 29.86 10.01
C ILE A 160 -9.26 29.81 8.48
N GLY A 161 -8.94 30.89 7.77
CA GLY A 161 -8.87 30.96 6.31
C GLY A 161 -7.43 31.04 5.79
N PHE A 162 -7.18 30.62 4.56
CA PHE A 162 -5.86 30.77 3.91
C PHE A 162 -5.71 32.14 3.28
N LEU A 163 -4.56 32.79 3.46
CA LEU A 163 -4.24 34.11 2.88
C LEU A 163 -3.61 34.03 1.48
N ASN A 164 -3.36 32.83 0.94
CA ASN A 164 -2.72 32.64 -0.36
C ASN A 164 -3.64 32.03 -1.44
N LEU A 165 -4.94 32.31 -1.36
CA LEU A 165 -5.87 31.84 -2.39
C LEU A 165 -6.53 32.92 -3.26
N ASP A 166 -6.73 34.16 -2.85
CA ASP A 166 -7.39 35.15 -3.72
C ASP A 166 -7.01 36.61 -3.39
N SER A 167 -6.32 37.29 -4.33
CA SER A 167 -6.17 38.76 -4.57
C SER A 167 -4.76 39.00 -5.16
N GLU A 168 -4.49 39.47 -6.37
CA GLU A 168 -5.15 40.21 -7.46
C GLU A 168 -4.39 39.73 -8.74
N ASP A 169 -4.95 39.40 -9.90
CA ASP A 169 -5.79 40.19 -10.80
C ASP A 169 -6.77 39.31 -11.58
N SER A 170 -7.98 39.85 -11.72
CA SER A 170 -8.92 39.60 -12.82
C SER A 170 -8.28 39.98 -14.14
N ASP A 171 -8.38 39.12 -15.16
CA ASP A 171 -8.94 39.48 -16.47
C ASP A 171 -8.76 38.33 -17.47
N SER A 172 -9.67 37.37 -17.39
CA SER A 172 -10.46 36.94 -18.55
C SER A 172 -11.63 36.13 -18.00
N GLU A 173 -12.83 36.70 -18.08
CA GLU A 173 -14.07 35.94 -17.92
C GLU A 173 -14.01 34.71 -18.83
N PRO A 174 -14.40 33.52 -18.35
CA PRO A 174 -14.65 32.42 -19.27
C PRO A 174 -15.90 32.78 -20.07
N ASP A 175 -15.75 32.88 -21.40
CA ASP A 175 -16.88 32.82 -22.32
C ASP A 175 -17.79 31.65 -21.90
N GLU A 176 -19.08 31.93 -21.67
CA GLU A 176 -20.13 31.01 -21.24
C GLU A 176 -20.40 29.83 -22.22
N ALA A 177 -19.49 29.50 -23.14
CA ALA A 177 -19.75 28.57 -24.24
C ALA A 177 -19.11 27.18 -24.11
N VAL A 178 -18.20 26.91 -23.15
CA VAL A 178 -17.41 25.66 -23.17
C VAL A 178 -17.86 24.66 -22.11
N ASN A 179 -19.00 24.00 -22.36
CA ASN A 179 -19.49 22.84 -21.58
C ASN A 179 -18.71 21.53 -21.86
N LYS A 180 -17.62 21.57 -22.63
CA LYS A 180 -16.86 20.38 -23.05
C LYS A 180 -15.37 20.67 -23.20
N GLU A 181 -14.53 19.81 -22.65
CA GLU A 181 -13.07 19.92 -22.77
C GLU A 181 -12.64 19.99 -24.24
N THR A 182 -11.94 21.06 -24.62
CA THR A 182 -11.46 21.28 -25.99
C THR A 182 -9.94 21.37 -26.00
N LEU A 183 -9.30 20.57 -26.87
CA LEU A 183 -7.86 20.64 -27.08
C LEU A 183 -7.53 21.90 -27.89
N LEU A 184 -6.71 22.79 -27.32
CA LEU A 184 -6.26 24.02 -27.99
C LEU A 184 -4.96 23.79 -28.75
N VAL A 185 -3.97 23.16 -28.09
CA VAL A 185 -2.63 22.95 -28.65
C VAL A 185 -2.12 21.57 -28.28
N CYS A 186 -1.69 20.81 -29.29
CA CYS A 186 -0.96 19.56 -29.09
C CYS A 186 0.53 19.87 -28.95
N CYS A 187 1.21 19.30 -27.95
CA CYS A 187 2.64 19.51 -27.69
C CYS A 187 3.06 20.96 -27.34
N ALA A 188 2.27 21.68 -26.55
CA ALA A 188 2.68 22.95 -25.96
C ALA A 188 3.88 22.75 -25.02
N THR A 189 4.84 23.69 -25.04
CA THR A 189 5.98 23.75 -24.12
C THR A 189 5.72 24.77 -23.02
N GLY A 190 6.13 24.48 -21.80
CA GLY A 190 6.02 25.43 -20.69
C GLY A 190 6.93 25.10 -19.52
N VAL A 191 6.96 26.00 -18.54
CA VAL A 191 7.77 25.89 -17.32
C VAL A 191 6.85 25.67 -16.12
N VAL A 192 7.14 24.67 -15.28
CA VAL A 192 6.41 24.45 -14.03
C VAL A 192 6.68 25.61 -13.07
N THR A 193 5.68 26.44 -12.80
CA THR A 193 5.81 27.60 -11.90
C THR A 193 5.49 27.26 -10.46
N ARG A 194 4.66 26.24 -10.23
CA ARG A 194 4.28 25.80 -8.88
C ARG A 194 3.93 24.31 -8.89
N TYR A 195 4.38 23.58 -7.88
CA TYR A 195 3.99 22.18 -7.67
C TYR A 195 3.76 21.89 -6.18
N LEU A 196 2.54 21.45 -5.84
CA LEU A 196 2.14 21.10 -4.48
C LEU A 196 2.19 19.59 -4.33
N ASN A 197 3.33 19.06 -3.88
CA ASN A 197 3.62 17.63 -3.88
C ASN A 197 2.59 16.79 -3.09
N ARG A 198 2.05 17.31 -1.98
CA ARG A 198 1.01 16.62 -1.19
C ARG A 198 -0.38 16.69 -1.81
N ARG A 199 -0.75 17.82 -2.42
CA ARG A 199 -2.03 17.99 -3.15
C ARG A 199 -2.00 17.37 -4.54
N ARG A 200 -0.82 16.95 -5.01
CA ARG A 200 -0.62 16.20 -6.27
C ARG A 200 -1.04 16.99 -7.52
N PHE A 201 -0.97 18.32 -7.47
CA PHE A 201 -1.22 19.20 -8.63
C PHE A 201 -0.26 20.39 -8.66
N GLY A 202 -0.20 21.08 -9.79
CA GLY A 202 0.64 22.27 -9.98
C GLY A 202 0.13 23.16 -11.12
N PHE A 203 0.97 24.15 -11.47
CA PHE A 203 0.72 25.09 -12.56
C PHE A 203 1.93 25.20 -13.48
N ILE A 204 1.66 25.38 -14.76
CA ILE A 204 2.65 25.58 -15.83
C ILE A 204 2.39 26.94 -16.48
N LYS A 205 3.46 27.68 -16.77
CA LYS A 205 3.43 28.89 -17.60
C LYS A 205 3.98 28.57 -18.98
N VAL A 206 3.21 28.88 -20.03
CA VAL A 206 3.65 28.75 -21.43
C VAL A 206 4.19 30.08 -21.93
N ASP A 207 3.36 31.13 -21.86
CA ASP A 207 3.65 32.48 -22.30
C ASP A 207 2.85 33.49 -21.45
N GLU A 208 2.71 34.74 -21.92
CA GLU A 208 1.89 35.77 -21.26
C GLU A 208 0.39 35.44 -21.30
N THR A 209 -0.07 34.75 -22.35
CA THR A 209 -1.48 34.37 -22.55
C THR A 209 -1.89 33.20 -21.65
N TYR A 210 -1.04 32.17 -21.55
CA TYR A 210 -1.28 30.96 -20.75
C TYR A 210 -0.31 30.92 -19.56
N SER A 211 -0.42 31.93 -18.71
CA SER A 211 0.45 32.14 -17.54
C SER A 211 0.18 31.15 -16.39
N LYS A 212 -1.00 30.53 -16.38
CA LYS A 212 -1.47 29.63 -15.29
C LYS A 212 -2.27 28.44 -15.83
N VAL A 213 -1.58 27.46 -16.39
CA VAL A 213 -2.17 26.19 -16.86
C VAL A 213 -2.15 25.16 -15.75
N PHE A 214 -3.32 24.68 -15.31
CA PHE A 214 -3.43 23.68 -14.25
C PHE A 214 -2.95 22.30 -14.69
N PHE A 215 -2.27 21.55 -13.84
CA PHE A 215 -2.03 20.12 -14.05
C PHE A 215 -2.17 19.29 -12.80
N HIS A 216 -2.64 18.05 -12.96
CA HIS A 216 -2.58 17.03 -11.92
C HIS A 216 -1.41 16.08 -12.18
N ILE A 217 -0.74 15.58 -11.14
CA ILE A 217 0.44 14.70 -11.24
C ILE A 217 0.11 13.33 -11.86
N SER A 218 -1.17 12.99 -12.07
CA SER A 218 -1.57 11.82 -12.87
C SER A 218 -1.17 11.97 -14.33
N GLU A 219 -1.11 13.22 -14.81
CA GLU A 219 -0.82 13.52 -16.22
C GLU A 219 0.66 13.53 -16.52
N VAL A 220 1.53 13.44 -15.51
CA VAL A 220 2.99 13.50 -15.67
C VAL A 220 3.59 12.10 -15.77
N SER A 221 4.27 11.82 -16.88
CA SER A 221 4.84 10.51 -17.18
C SER A 221 6.02 10.10 -16.29
N PHE A 222 6.76 11.07 -15.73
CA PHE A 222 7.94 10.84 -14.88
C PHE A 222 7.87 11.66 -13.58
N LYS A 223 8.48 11.18 -12.49
CA LYS A 223 8.48 11.83 -11.17
C LYS A 223 9.89 11.78 -10.58
N PRO A 224 10.33 12.76 -9.78
CA PRO A 224 9.59 13.91 -9.24
C PRO A 224 9.42 15.09 -10.22
N VAL A 225 8.43 15.94 -9.97
CA VAL A 225 8.26 17.25 -10.63
C VAL A 225 8.79 18.32 -9.69
N ALA A 226 9.59 19.25 -10.20
CA ALA A 226 10.10 20.41 -9.50
C ALA A 226 9.62 21.71 -10.17
N VAL A 227 9.65 22.81 -9.42
CA VAL A 227 9.48 24.15 -9.97
C VAL A 227 10.68 24.46 -10.87
N GLN A 228 10.46 25.15 -11.99
CA GLN A 228 11.41 25.43 -13.08
C GLN A 228 11.64 24.28 -14.08
N ASP A 229 10.99 23.13 -13.91
CA ASP A 229 11.09 22.07 -14.91
C ASP A 229 10.43 22.48 -16.24
N GLN A 230 11.14 22.27 -17.34
CA GLN A 230 10.60 22.44 -18.68
C GLN A 230 9.81 21.20 -19.10
N VAL A 231 8.58 21.40 -19.57
CA VAL A 231 7.65 20.33 -19.89
C VAL A 231 6.96 20.53 -21.23
N VAL A 232 6.67 19.43 -21.93
CA VAL A 232 5.81 19.35 -23.12
C VAL A 232 4.50 18.67 -22.74
N PHE A 233 3.37 19.21 -23.19
CA PHE A 233 2.05 18.71 -22.83
C PHE A 233 0.98 19.09 -23.86
N ASN A 234 -0.23 18.55 -23.70
CA ASN A 234 -1.40 18.94 -24.49
C ASN A 234 -2.22 19.96 -23.69
N LEU A 235 -2.43 21.15 -24.25
CA LEU A 235 -3.16 22.26 -23.64
C LEU A 235 -4.64 22.18 -23.98
N TYR A 236 -5.48 22.20 -22.95
CA TYR A 236 -6.93 22.17 -23.06
C TYR A 236 -7.56 23.39 -22.39
N VAL A 237 -8.77 23.74 -22.82
CA VAL A 237 -9.68 24.63 -22.11
C VAL A 237 -10.91 23.86 -21.66
N GLY A 238 -11.39 24.17 -20.46
CA GLY A 238 -12.63 23.63 -19.92
C GLY A 238 -13.29 24.63 -18.96
N PRO A 239 -14.34 24.21 -18.25
CA PRO A 239 -15.19 25.11 -17.44
C PRO A 239 -14.48 25.76 -16.25
N LYS A 240 -13.26 25.31 -15.91
CA LYS A 240 -12.43 25.86 -14.82
C LYS A 240 -11.15 26.54 -15.33
N GLY A 241 -11.09 26.85 -16.63
CA GLY A 241 -9.94 27.45 -17.29
C GLY A 241 -9.02 26.43 -17.99
N TYR A 242 -7.76 26.82 -18.17
CA TYR A 242 -6.76 26.05 -18.93
C TYR A 242 -6.13 24.93 -18.11
N PHE A 243 -5.96 23.76 -18.71
CA PHE A 243 -5.28 22.63 -18.06
C PHE A 243 -4.45 21.80 -19.04
N ALA A 244 -3.45 21.10 -18.48
CA ALA A 244 -2.49 20.29 -19.22
C ALA A 244 -2.74 18.79 -19.01
N LYS A 245 -2.64 18.01 -20.10
CA LYS A 245 -2.65 16.53 -20.09
C LYS A 245 -1.40 15.99 -20.79
N CYS A 246 -1.04 14.73 -20.51
CA CYS A 246 0.08 14.02 -21.15
C CYS A 246 1.43 14.79 -21.04
N ILE A 247 1.81 15.16 -19.82
CA ILE A 247 2.96 16.00 -19.51
C ILE A 247 4.24 15.16 -19.48
N ASN A 248 5.24 15.60 -20.24
CA ASN A 248 6.57 15.00 -20.32
C ASN A 248 7.64 16.07 -20.12
N PHE A 249 8.80 15.72 -19.57
CA PHE A 249 9.91 16.68 -19.43
C PHE A 249 10.61 16.91 -20.77
N VAL A 250 10.94 18.15 -21.06
CA VAL A 250 11.85 18.52 -22.15
C VAL A 250 13.24 18.05 -21.73
N SER A 251 13.82 17.09 -22.45
CA SER A 251 15.25 16.80 -22.28
C SER A 251 16.05 18.04 -22.70
N PRO A 252 17.17 18.39 -22.03
CA PRO A 252 18.03 19.46 -22.49
C PRO A 252 18.39 19.19 -23.96
N VAL A 253 17.92 20.08 -24.83
CA VAL A 253 18.32 20.08 -26.23
C VAL A 253 19.77 20.55 -26.22
N VAL A 254 20.70 19.60 -26.34
CA VAL A 254 21.95 19.90 -27.04
C VAL A 254 21.50 20.27 -28.44
N GLU A 255 21.78 21.51 -28.86
CA GLU A 255 21.52 21.98 -30.22
C GLU A 255 22.31 21.14 -31.22
N ASP A 256 21.77 19.98 -31.57
CA ASP A 256 22.17 19.24 -32.76
C ASP A 256 21.17 19.61 -33.85
N ASN A 257 21.61 20.61 -34.62
CA ASN A 257 20.99 21.05 -35.86
C ASN A 257 20.53 19.86 -36.72
N GLU A 258 19.35 20.03 -37.32
CA GLU A 258 18.81 19.32 -38.49
C GLU A 258 19.80 18.34 -39.16
N TRP A 259 19.74 17.06 -38.80
CA TRP A 259 20.32 16.02 -39.63
C TRP A 259 19.24 15.00 -40.02
N ASN A 260 18.76 15.20 -41.25
CA ASN A 260 17.76 14.40 -41.96
C ASN A 260 17.96 12.89 -41.80
N GLU A 261 16.83 12.18 -41.81
CA GLU A 261 16.68 10.73 -41.91
C GLU A 261 17.34 10.15 -43.18
N THR A 262 18.66 10.12 -43.24
CA THR A 262 19.41 9.29 -44.17
C THR A 262 20.66 8.87 -43.44
N HIS A 263 20.77 7.60 -43.03
CA HIS A 263 22.01 6.81 -43.00
C HIS A 263 21.67 5.36 -42.60
N PHE A 264 20.72 4.77 -43.32
CA PHE A 264 20.67 3.33 -43.48
C PHE A 264 21.71 2.95 -44.54
N GLY A 265 22.90 2.56 -44.09
CA GLY A 265 23.89 1.83 -44.89
C GLY A 265 24.81 2.68 -45.76
N ARG A 266 25.92 3.17 -45.19
CA ARG A 266 27.20 3.31 -45.90
C ARG A 266 28.29 2.72 -45.04
N THR A 267 28.64 1.46 -45.29
CA THR A 267 29.99 0.97 -45.00
C THR A 267 30.78 1.13 -46.29
N SER A 268 31.68 2.12 -46.32
CA SER A 268 32.63 2.34 -47.40
C SER A 268 33.57 1.15 -47.53
N GLY A 269 33.54 0.52 -48.71
CA GLY A 269 34.65 -0.29 -49.21
C GLY A 269 35.74 0.62 -49.80
N SER A 270 36.98 0.16 -49.63
CA SER A 270 38.27 0.51 -50.28
C SER A 270 38.38 1.82 -51.08
N HIS A 271 39.43 2.60 -50.79
CA HIS A 271 40.29 3.28 -51.77
C HIS A 271 41.73 3.29 -51.25
N GLY A 272 42.67 2.96 -52.13
CA GLY A 272 44.10 2.81 -51.80
C GLY A 272 44.93 4.08 -51.98
N ALA A 273 46.20 3.91 -51.56
CA ALA A 273 47.41 4.66 -51.88
C ALA A 273 47.53 6.12 -51.37
N LYS A 274 48.43 6.32 -50.40
CA LYS A 274 49.55 7.27 -50.56
C LYS A 274 50.81 6.76 -49.88
N ASP A 275 51.90 6.90 -50.63
CA ASP A 275 53.29 6.65 -50.29
C ASP A 275 53.78 7.40 -49.05
N GLY A 276 54.75 6.80 -48.37
CA GLY A 276 55.51 7.39 -47.26
C GLY A 276 56.63 6.46 -46.82
N SER A 277 57.82 6.69 -47.37
CA SER A 277 59.11 6.03 -47.15
C SER A 277 59.54 5.92 -45.67
N ASN A 278 60.04 4.76 -45.22
CA ASN A 278 61.47 4.46 -44.97
C ASN A 278 61.66 3.08 -44.29
N PRO A 279 62.88 2.49 -44.36
CA PRO A 279 63.12 1.05 -44.23
C PRO A 279 63.59 0.62 -42.85
N ALA A 280 63.36 -0.65 -42.49
CA ALA A 280 64.22 -1.37 -41.55
C ALA A 280 64.07 -2.90 -41.71
N GLN A 281 65.11 -3.49 -42.31
CA GLN A 281 65.78 -4.74 -41.94
C GLN A 281 64.95 -6.00 -41.61
N ALA A 282 65.20 -7.02 -42.44
CA ALA A 282 65.00 -8.45 -42.15
C ALA A 282 65.92 -8.91 -40.97
N PRO A 283 65.78 -10.13 -40.42
CA PRO A 283 66.19 -11.32 -41.18
C PRO A 283 65.31 -12.58 -41.02
N HIS A 284 65.30 -13.34 -42.11
CA HIS A 284 65.40 -14.81 -42.21
C HIS A 284 64.82 -15.71 -41.12
N THR A 285 63.99 -16.66 -41.54
CA THR A 285 64.31 -18.10 -41.37
C THR A 285 63.58 -18.96 -42.41
N GLN A 286 64.38 -19.75 -43.14
CA GLN A 286 63.97 -20.80 -44.08
C GLN A 286 63.55 -22.07 -43.32
N LYS A 287 62.59 -22.82 -43.85
CA LYS A 287 62.74 -24.24 -44.27
C LYS A 287 61.43 -24.83 -44.82
N SER A 288 61.49 -25.26 -46.08
CA SER A 288 60.57 -26.18 -46.79
C SER A 288 60.91 -27.65 -46.41
N PRO A 289 60.43 -28.72 -47.10
CA PRO A 289 59.37 -28.85 -48.13
C PRO A 289 58.48 -30.12 -47.99
N GLY A 290 57.47 -30.22 -48.87
CA GLY A 290 56.82 -31.48 -49.30
C GLY A 290 55.34 -31.25 -49.57
N GLY A 291 54.72 -31.61 -50.69
CA GLY A 291 55.15 -32.27 -51.92
C GLY A 291 53.88 -32.55 -52.75
N HIS A 292 54.06 -32.71 -54.06
CA HIS A 292 53.11 -33.26 -55.05
C HIS A 292 52.09 -32.32 -55.74
N THR A 293 52.62 -31.71 -56.80
CA THR A 293 52.09 -31.59 -58.17
C THR A 293 50.75 -32.28 -58.52
N ALA A 294 49.85 -31.52 -59.16
CA ALA A 294 49.20 -31.93 -60.40
C ALA A 294 48.87 -30.69 -61.27
N HIS A 295 49.29 -30.78 -62.53
CA HIS A 295 48.99 -29.90 -63.66
C HIS A 295 47.48 -29.77 -63.92
N ASP A 296 46.97 -28.55 -64.16
CA ASP A 296 46.41 -28.16 -65.47
C ASP A 296 45.76 -26.75 -65.44
N GLN A 297 46.12 -25.94 -66.43
CA GLN A 297 45.36 -24.81 -66.97
C GLN A 297 45.38 -24.95 -68.51
N PRO A 298 44.50 -24.30 -69.30
CA PRO A 298 43.19 -23.71 -68.98
C PRO A 298 42.11 -24.14 -70.00
N ARG A 299 40.81 -24.06 -69.64
CA ARG A 299 39.75 -23.94 -70.65
C ARG A 299 38.78 -22.83 -70.29
N HIS A 300 38.76 -21.83 -71.17
CA HIS A 300 37.76 -20.78 -71.21
C HIS A 300 36.39 -21.33 -71.62
N GLY A 301 35.36 -20.95 -70.85
CA GLY A 301 33.95 -20.83 -71.26
C GLY A 301 33.02 -21.99 -70.86
N PRO A 302 31.74 -21.73 -70.48
CA PRO A 302 31.02 -20.47 -70.59
C PRO A 302 30.78 -19.78 -69.25
N ASP A 303 30.65 -18.47 -69.35
CA ASP A 303 30.10 -17.54 -68.38
C ASP A 303 28.74 -18.06 -67.85
N GLN A 304 28.74 -18.66 -66.66
CA GLN A 304 27.54 -18.82 -65.85
C GLN A 304 27.65 -17.85 -64.69
N THR A 305 27.11 -16.65 -64.90
CA THR A 305 26.76 -15.71 -63.83
C THR A 305 25.72 -16.37 -62.92
N SER A 306 26.19 -17.18 -61.98
CA SER A 306 25.45 -17.53 -60.78
C SER A 306 25.19 -16.22 -60.02
N ASN A 307 24.01 -15.65 -60.19
CA ASN A 307 23.48 -14.59 -59.34
C ASN A 307 23.32 -15.15 -57.91
N GLN A 308 24.43 -15.27 -57.18
CA GLN A 308 24.40 -15.54 -55.75
C GLN A 308 23.95 -14.26 -55.05
N ASP A 309 22.69 -14.24 -54.62
CA ASP A 309 22.14 -13.17 -53.78
C ASP A 309 22.97 -13.07 -52.48
N THR A 310 23.85 -12.07 -52.41
CA THR A 310 24.66 -11.82 -51.23
C THR A 310 23.80 -11.29 -50.06
N SER A 311 24.25 -11.48 -48.82
CA SER A 311 23.58 -10.95 -47.64
C SER A 311 23.35 -9.44 -47.73
N LYS A 312 24.32 -8.69 -48.29
CA LYS A 312 24.22 -7.25 -48.52
C LYS A 312 23.07 -6.90 -49.48
N MET A 313 23.02 -7.54 -50.66
CA MET A 313 21.96 -7.28 -51.65
C MET A 313 20.57 -7.57 -51.09
N SER A 314 20.42 -8.69 -50.37
CA SER A 314 19.16 -9.05 -49.71
C SER A 314 18.75 -8.03 -48.63
N ARG A 315 19.70 -7.49 -47.84
CA ARG A 315 19.40 -6.42 -46.87
C ARG A 315 19.01 -5.11 -47.54
N GLU A 316 19.70 -4.71 -48.60
CA GLU A 316 19.39 -3.48 -49.34
C GLU A 316 17.99 -3.55 -49.96
N LYS A 317 17.62 -4.69 -50.55
CA LYS A 317 16.27 -4.96 -51.04
C LYS A 317 15.23 -4.98 -49.91
N GLY A 318 15.56 -5.53 -48.75
CA GLY A 318 14.69 -5.46 -47.58
C GLY A 318 14.49 -4.02 -47.09
N ASN A 319 15.55 -3.21 -47.10
CA ASN A 319 15.52 -1.81 -46.67
C ASN A 319 14.64 -0.93 -47.56
N THR A 320 14.60 -1.18 -48.88
CA THR A 320 13.68 -0.46 -49.77
C THR A 320 12.23 -0.76 -49.41
N PHE A 321 11.86 -2.03 -49.20
CA PHE A 321 10.51 -2.36 -48.73
C PHE A 321 10.20 -1.77 -47.34
N PHE A 322 11.18 -1.77 -46.43
CA PHE A 322 11.01 -1.24 -45.08
C PHE A 322 10.74 0.28 -45.11
N LYS A 323 11.55 1.06 -45.85
CA LYS A 323 11.34 2.50 -46.01
C LYS A 323 9.98 2.82 -46.62
N LEU A 324 9.61 2.13 -47.70
CA LEU A 324 8.29 2.27 -48.32
C LEU A 324 7.11 1.93 -47.38
N ALA A 325 7.33 1.12 -46.34
CA ALA A 325 6.33 0.85 -45.33
C ALA A 325 6.24 1.96 -44.25
N CYS A 326 7.36 2.64 -43.98
CA CYS A 326 7.43 3.75 -43.04
C CYS A 326 6.81 5.03 -43.62
N ASP A 327 7.07 5.35 -44.89
CA ASP A 327 6.76 6.66 -45.46
C ASP A 327 5.25 6.88 -45.67
N GLN A 328 4.56 6.00 -46.40
CA GLN A 328 3.15 6.22 -46.79
C GLN A 328 2.38 4.91 -47.07
N GLY A 329 1.06 4.93 -46.84
CA GLY A 329 0.14 3.87 -47.27
C GLY A 329 -0.86 3.41 -46.20
N SER A 330 -1.90 2.69 -46.62
CA SER A 330 -2.85 2.04 -45.71
C SER A 330 -2.15 0.96 -44.87
N ASP A 331 -2.74 0.58 -43.73
CA ASP A 331 -2.17 -0.47 -42.87
C ASP A 331 -1.97 -1.79 -43.60
N MET A 332 -2.85 -2.13 -44.56
CA MET A 332 -2.67 -3.29 -45.42
C MET A 332 -1.45 -3.17 -46.35
N ALA A 333 -1.20 -1.99 -46.92
CA ALA A 333 -0.01 -1.75 -47.74
C ALA A 333 1.28 -1.85 -46.90
N LYS A 334 1.27 -1.28 -45.68
CA LYS A 334 2.38 -1.40 -44.74
C LYS A 334 2.65 -2.85 -44.35
N LEU A 335 1.59 -3.64 -44.09
CA LEU A 335 1.69 -5.05 -43.74
C LEU A 335 2.36 -5.88 -44.84
N VAL A 336 1.93 -5.70 -46.10
CA VAL A 336 2.53 -6.40 -47.24
C VAL A 336 4.01 -6.05 -47.38
N ARG A 337 4.35 -4.76 -47.31
CA ARG A 337 5.74 -4.29 -47.45
C ARG A 337 6.63 -4.77 -46.31
N PHE A 338 6.18 -4.74 -45.06
CA PHE A 338 6.94 -5.29 -43.95
C PHE A 338 7.14 -6.81 -44.07
N LYS A 339 6.14 -7.57 -44.57
CA LYS A 339 6.32 -9.00 -44.86
C LYS A 339 7.36 -9.25 -45.94
N SER A 340 7.35 -8.46 -47.03
CA SER A 340 8.37 -8.53 -48.08
C SER A 340 9.77 -8.17 -47.56
N ALA A 341 9.88 -7.15 -46.71
CA ALA A 341 11.14 -6.79 -46.05
C ALA A 341 11.65 -7.92 -45.15
N LEU A 342 10.77 -8.53 -44.34
CA LEU A 342 11.11 -9.66 -43.47
C LEU A 342 11.66 -10.85 -44.25
N GLU A 343 11.06 -11.20 -45.39
CA GLU A 343 11.54 -12.29 -46.24
C GLU A 343 12.94 -12.00 -46.79
N CYS A 344 13.18 -10.77 -47.25
CA CYS A 344 14.50 -10.34 -47.70
C CYS A 344 15.55 -10.40 -46.57
N TYR A 345 15.20 -9.97 -45.36
CA TYR A 345 16.12 -10.05 -44.22
C TYR A 345 16.39 -11.48 -43.76
N LYS A 346 15.41 -12.39 -43.83
CA LYS A 346 15.64 -13.83 -43.56
C LYS A 346 16.61 -14.45 -44.57
N LYS A 347 16.46 -14.12 -45.86
CA LYS A 347 17.41 -14.52 -46.90
C LYS A 347 18.80 -13.98 -46.64
N ALA A 348 18.91 -12.70 -46.25
CA ALA A 348 20.19 -12.11 -45.86
C ALA A 348 20.83 -12.81 -44.65
N TYR A 349 20.03 -13.17 -43.66
CA TYR A 349 20.50 -13.86 -42.47
C TYR A 349 21.05 -15.25 -42.82
N ALA A 350 20.37 -16.01 -43.68
CA ALA A 350 20.82 -17.33 -44.14
C ALA A 350 22.07 -17.27 -45.04
N SER A 351 22.25 -16.17 -45.79
CA SER A 351 23.38 -15.96 -46.70
C SER A 351 24.54 -15.17 -46.10
N SER A 352 24.53 -14.90 -44.79
CA SER A 352 25.58 -14.12 -44.12
C SER A 352 26.86 -14.92 -43.98
N GLN A 353 27.98 -14.34 -44.40
CA GLN A 353 29.30 -14.98 -44.35
C GLN A 353 30.16 -14.40 -43.23
N THR A 354 29.88 -13.17 -42.81
CA THR A 354 30.59 -12.48 -41.72
C THR A 354 29.70 -12.24 -40.50
N TYR A 355 30.32 -12.08 -39.33
CA TYR A 355 29.57 -11.72 -38.11
C TYR A 355 28.85 -10.38 -38.23
N GLY A 356 29.44 -9.39 -38.90
CA GLY A 356 28.81 -8.07 -39.10
C GLY A 356 27.55 -8.14 -39.97
N GLU A 357 27.57 -8.95 -41.03
CA GLU A 357 26.39 -9.21 -41.87
C GLU A 357 25.29 -9.94 -41.10
N TYR A 358 25.68 -10.99 -40.37
CA TYR A 358 24.78 -11.78 -39.55
C TYR A 358 24.07 -10.94 -38.47
N VAL A 359 24.84 -10.13 -37.74
CA VAL A 359 24.31 -9.23 -36.69
C VAL A 359 23.43 -8.13 -37.28
N SER A 360 23.81 -7.60 -38.46
CA SER A 360 22.99 -6.60 -39.18
C SER A 360 21.67 -7.18 -39.68
N ALA A 361 21.68 -8.39 -40.24
CA ALA A 361 20.48 -9.09 -40.68
C ALA A 361 19.57 -9.43 -39.48
N ALA A 362 20.15 -9.91 -38.37
CA ALA A 362 19.43 -10.18 -37.13
C ALA A 362 18.72 -8.91 -36.59
N LYS A 363 19.43 -7.78 -36.50
CA LYS A 363 18.82 -6.49 -36.10
C LYS A 363 17.63 -6.16 -37.00
N ASN A 364 17.79 -6.27 -38.32
CA ASN A 364 16.75 -5.91 -39.28
C ASN A 364 15.51 -6.83 -39.16
N ILE A 365 15.70 -8.14 -38.96
CA ILE A 365 14.61 -9.08 -38.68
C ILE A 365 13.90 -8.68 -37.38
N GLY A 366 14.67 -8.33 -36.34
CA GLY A 366 14.14 -7.87 -35.07
C GLY A 366 13.25 -6.63 -35.22
N THR A 367 13.77 -5.61 -35.91
CA THR A 367 13.08 -4.34 -36.16
C THR A 367 11.81 -4.54 -36.97
N VAL A 368 11.83 -5.27 -38.08
CA VAL A 368 10.63 -5.47 -38.90
C VAL A 368 9.58 -6.31 -38.17
N SER A 369 9.99 -7.30 -37.37
CA SER A 369 9.07 -8.09 -36.54
C SER A 369 8.39 -7.23 -35.49
N TRP A 370 9.14 -6.33 -34.84
CA TRP A 370 8.56 -5.35 -33.93
C TRP A 370 7.57 -4.41 -34.63
N LYS A 371 7.91 -3.85 -35.79
CA LYS A 371 6.99 -2.98 -36.55
C LYS A 371 5.73 -3.72 -37.01
N LEU A 372 5.84 -5.01 -37.37
CA LEU A 372 4.70 -5.87 -37.67
C LEU A 372 3.78 -6.07 -36.46
N ALA A 373 4.35 -6.27 -35.26
CA ALA A 373 3.59 -6.34 -34.03
C ALA A 373 2.84 -5.03 -33.78
N LYS A 374 3.55 -3.89 -33.86
CA LYS A 374 2.98 -2.55 -33.64
C LYS A 374 1.85 -2.21 -34.61
N LEU A 375 2.00 -2.56 -35.89
CA LEU A 375 0.96 -2.36 -36.89
C LEU A 375 -0.31 -3.16 -36.57
N LYS A 376 -0.13 -4.42 -36.11
CA LYS A 376 -1.25 -5.30 -35.74
C LYS A 376 -1.92 -4.92 -34.42
N MET A 377 -1.21 -4.23 -33.52
CA MET A 377 -1.83 -3.67 -32.30
C MET A 377 -2.94 -2.65 -32.63
N ASN A 378 -2.81 -1.94 -33.75
CA ASN A 378 -3.79 -0.93 -34.18
C ASN A 378 -4.96 -1.55 -34.95
N ALA A 379 -4.90 -2.84 -35.31
CA ALA A 379 -5.95 -3.53 -36.03
C ALA A 379 -7.05 -4.05 -35.08
N CYS A 380 -8.31 -3.99 -35.50
CA CYS A 380 -9.50 -4.24 -34.66
C CYS A 380 -9.80 -5.74 -34.41
N SER A 381 -8.92 -6.68 -34.77
CA SER A 381 -9.16 -8.13 -34.62
C SER A 381 -8.29 -8.77 -33.53
N ASP A 382 -8.79 -9.84 -32.90
CA ASP A 382 -8.11 -10.58 -31.83
C ASP A 382 -6.90 -11.39 -32.36
N GLU A 383 -5.84 -10.68 -32.75
CA GLU A 383 -4.59 -11.22 -33.25
C GLU A 383 -3.55 -11.41 -32.13
N ARG A 384 -3.99 -11.60 -30.87
CA ARG A 384 -3.08 -11.63 -29.70
C ARG A 384 -1.93 -12.62 -29.85
N LYS A 385 -2.17 -13.81 -30.40
CA LYS A 385 -1.14 -14.83 -30.65
C LYS A 385 -0.13 -14.38 -31.71
N VAL A 386 -0.59 -13.69 -32.75
CA VAL A 386 0.26 -13.21 -33.85
C VAL A 386 1.11 -12.03 -33.40
N ILE A 387 0.52 -11.08 -32.67
CA ILE A 387 1.25 -9.96 -32.06
C ILE A 387 2.33 -10.48 -31.10
N HIS A 388 1.97 -11.44 -30.25
CA HIS A 388 2.92 -12.09 -29.35
C HIS A 388 4.08 -12.75 -30.11
N ALA A 389 3.78 -13.53 -31.16
CA ALA A 389 4.79 -14.19 -31.98
C ALA A 389 5.77 -13.20 -32.62
N HIS A 390 5.27 -12.05 -33.10
CA HIS A 390 6.09 -11.00 -33.66
C HIS A 390 7.00 -10.31 -32.62
N PHE A 391 6.47 -9.97 -31.44
CA PHE A 391 7.29 -9.42 -30.36
C PHE A 391 8.34 -10.41 -29.84
N LYS A 392 7.97 -11.69 -29.71
CA LYS A 392 8.91 -12.76 -29.36
C LYS A 392 10.05 -12.85 -30.37
N ALA A 393 9.72 -12.91 -31.67
CA ALA A 393 10.72 -12.93 -32.73
C ALA A 393 11.61 -11.67 -32.69
N ALA A 394 11.02 -10.49 -32.43
CA ALA A 394 11.77 -9.25 -32.31
C ALA A 394 12.84 -9.32 -31.22
N LEU A 395 12.44 -9.69 -29.99
CA LEU A 395 13.37 -9.78 -28.86
C LEU A 395 14.43 -10.86 -29.05
N GLN A 396 14.09 -12.03 -29.60
CA GLN A 396 15.05 -13.09 -29.88
C GLN A 396 16.13 -12.63 -30.88
N HIS A 397 15.73 -12.00 -31.98
CA HIS A 397 16.66 -11.52 -32.99
C HIS A 397 17.47 -10.30 -32.53
N PHE A 398 16.87 -9.41 -31.74
CA PHE A 398 17.65 -8.38 -31.03
C PHE A 398 18.65 -9.00 -30.07
N GLY A 399 18.28 -10.09 -29.39
CA GLY A 399 19.19 -10.86 -28.53
C GLY A 399 20.38 -11.41 -29.28
N THR A 400 20.13 -12.05 -30.43
CA THR A 400 21.18 -12.53 -31.34
C THR A 400 22.12 -11.40 -31.78
N ALA A 401 21.57 -10.25 -32.16
CA ALA A 401 22.33 -9.08 -32.58
C ALA A 401 23.16 -8.49 -31.43
N TYR A 402 22.58 -8.42 -30.23
CA TYR A 402 23.19 -7.79 -29.06
C TYR A 402 24.38 -8.59 -28.53
N THR A 403 24.29 -9.92 -28.50
CA THR A 403 25.35 -10.81 -28.00
C THR A 403 26.64 -10.68 -28.82
N LYS A 404 26.53 -10.42 -30.13
CA LYS A 404 27.69 -10.29 -31.03
C LYS A 404 27.97 -8.84 -31.45
N ARG A 405 27.38 -7.85 -30.77
CA ARG A 405 27.45 -6.43 -31.17
C ARG A 405 28.86 -5.85 -31.22
N ASN A 406 29.81 -6.44 -30.49
CA ASN A 406 31.22 -6.00 -30.46
C ASN A 406 31.93 -6.13 -31.83
N CYS A 407 31.33 -6.82 -32.82
CA CYS A 407 31.83 -6.81 -34.20
C CYS A 407 31.43 -5.53 -34.98
N MET A 408 30.62 -4.66 -34.39
CA MET A 408 30.13 -3.40 -34.95
C MET A 408 30.68 -2.22 -34.14
N VAL A 409 30.57 -1.01 -34.71
CA VAL A 409 30.93 0.25 -34.03
C VAL A 409 30.00 0.55 -32.86
N GLU A 410 30.49 1.33 -31.89
CA GLU A 410 29.77 1.62 -30.65
C GLU A 410 28.41 2.32 -30.89
N GLU A 411 28.33 3.26 -31.84
CA GLU A 411 27.07 3.94 -32.16
C GLU A 411 26.00 2.97 -32.67
N TRP A 412 26.41 1.93 -33.40
CA TRP A 412 25.50 0.89 -33.88
C TRP A 412 24.91 0.10 -32.69
N GLY A 413 25.73 -0.18 -31.68
CA GLY A 413 25.30 -0.82 -30.43
C GLY A 413 24.27 0.02 -29.67
N LYS A 414 24.53 1.33 -29.52
CA LYS A 414 23.61 2.29 -28.88
C LYS A 414 22.25 2.34 -29.61
N HIS A 415 22.26 2.32 -30.95
CA HIS A 415 21.02 2.26 -31.73
C HIS A 415 20.24 0.96 -31.49
N LEU A 416 20.93 -0.18 -31.40
CA LEU A 416 20.29 -1.47 -31.10
C LEU A 416 19.63 -1.44 -29.71
N GLU A 417 20.31 -0.91 -28.70
CA GLU A 417 19.76 -0.74 -27.35
C GLU A 417 18.53 0.17 -27.32
N LYS A 418 18.57 1.29 -28.06
CA LYS A 418 17.40 2.16 -28.25
C LYS A 418 16.22 1.41 -28.87
N SER A 419 16.46 0.61 -29.91
CA SER A 419 15.41 -0.20 -30.56
C SER A 419 14.82 -1.26 -29.62
N ILE A 420 15.64 -1.89 -28.76
CA ILE A 420 15.17 -2.85 -27.76
C ILE A 420 14.28 -2.14 -26.73
N LYS A 421 14.67 -0.95 -26.27
CA LYS A 421 13.90 -0.15 -25.30
C LYS A 421 12.54 0.27 -25.87
N GLU A 422 12.51 0.79 -27.10
CA GLU A 422 11.27 1.20 -27.77
C GLU A 422 10.34 0.00 -28.05
N CYS A 423 10.91 -1.15 -28.46
CA CYS A 423 10.15 -2.39 -28.62
C CYS A 423 9.48 -2.81 -27.31
N LEU A 424 10.21 -2.73 -26.21
CA LEU A 424 9.70 -3.02 -24.88
C LEU A 424 8.60 -2.03 -24.43
N ASP A 425 8.72 -0.75 -24.78
CA ASP A 425 7.68 0.25 -24.51
C ASP A 425 6.38 -0.03 -25.29
N ASP A 426 6.47 -0.48 -26.53
CA ASP A 426 5.30 -0.93 -27.29
C ASP A 426 4.69 -2.22 -26.70
N ILE A 427 5.50 -3.19 -26.26
CA ILE A 427 5.00 -4.37 -25.52
C ILE A 427 4.24 -3.93 -24.28
N ARG A 428 4.79 -2.96 -23.52
CA ARG A 428 4.15 -2.42 -22.31
C ARG A 428 2.81 -1.78 -22.62
N THR A 429 2.72 -1.00 -23.69
CA THR A 429 1.46 -0.40 -24.16
C THR A 429 0.45 -1.48 -24.55
N TRP A 430 0.89 -2.53 -25.25
CA TRP A 430 0.02 -3.63 -25.66
C TRP A 430 -0.56 -4.44 -24.49
N ILE A 431 0.22 -4.66 -23.43
CA ILE A 431 -0.25 -5.40 -22.25
C ILE A 431 -0.96 -4.52 -21.22
N ALA A 432 -0.86 -3.19 -21.32
CA ALA A 432 -1.42 -2.24 -20.35
C ALA A 432 -2.91 -2.45 -20.03
N PRO A 433 -3.79 -2.80 -21.00
CA PRO A 433 -5.21 -3.03 -20.72
C PRO A 433 -5.52 -4.30 -19.91
N ARG A 434 -4.54 -5.19 -19.69
CA ARG A 434 -4.75 -6.45 -18.94
C ARG A 434 -4.75 -6.21 -17.43
N ASN A 435 -5.24 -7.18 -16.65
CA ASN A 435 -5.10 -7.12 -15.18
C ASN A 435 -3.60 -7.20 -14.76
N ASP A 436 -3.30 -6.90 -13.50
CA ASP A 436 -1.90 -6.88 -13.01
C ASP A 436 -1.22 -8.27 -13.09
N GLU A 437 -1.96 -9.35 -12.86
CA GLU A 437 -1.43 -10.73 -12.95
C GLU A 437 -0.98 -11.09 -14.36
N ASP A 438 -1.85 -10.89 -15.34
CA ASP A 438 -1.59 -11.15 -16.76
C ASP A 438 -0.45 -10.26 -17.27
N ARG A 439 -0.36 -9.02 -16.79
CA ARG A 439 0.76 -8.12 -17.09
C ARG A 439 2.07 -8.67 -16.55
N VAL A 440 2.10 -9.16 -15.31
CA VAL A 440 3.30 -9.78 -14.72
C VAL A 440 3.71 -11.04 -15.47
N VAL A 441 2.76 -11.94 -15.77
CA VAL A 441 3.01 -13.18 -16.51
C VAL A 441 3.59 -12.86 -17.90
N ALA A 442 2.97 -11.93 -18.64
CA ALA A 442 3.46 -11.53 -19.95
C ALA A 442 4.86 -10.91 -19.88
N LEU A 443 5.13 -10.01 -18.91
CA LEU A 443 6.45 -9.42 -18.74
C LEU A 443 7.51 -10.46 -18.37
N LYS A 444 7.21 -11.40 -17.47
CA LYS A 444 8.12 -12.51 -17.12
C LYS A 444 8.47 -13.34 -18.35
N GLU A 445 7.50 -13.61 -19.21
CA GLU A 445 7.75 -14.32 -20.47
C GLU A 445 8.67 -13.53 -21.41
N TYR A 446 8.35 -12.25 -21.65
CA TYR A 446 9.16 -11.41 -22.55
C TYR A 446 10.59 -11.21 -22.06
N VAL A 447 10.79 -11.08 -20.74
CA VAL A 447 12.14 -11.03 -20.13
C VAL A 447 12.96 -12.27 -20.47
N GLY A 448 12.33 -13.45 -20.61
CA GLY A 448 12.99 -14.67 -21.04
C GLY A 448 13.56 -14.59 -22.47
N TYR A 449 13.00 -13.76 -23.34
CA TYR A 449 13.46 -13.55 -24.70
C TYR A 449 14.46 -12.39 -24.86
N MET A 450 14.65 -11.57 -23.81
CA MET A 450 15.51 -10.37 -23.89
C MET A 450 17.01 -10.70 -23.72
N PRO A 451 17.91 -9.98 -24.44
CA PRO A 451 19.34 -10.04 -24.17
C PRO A 451 19.70 -9.51 -22.78
N GLU A 452 20.88 -9.90 -22.29
CA GLU A 452 21.48 -9.38 -21.05
C GLU A 452 21.93 -7.91 -21.24
N CYS A 453 20.96 -7.00 -21.13
CA CYS A 453 21.10 -5.56 -21.34
C CYS A 453 20.34 -4.78 -20.26
N ASP A 454 20.59 -3.47 -20.17
CA ASP A 454 19.95 -2.58 -19.19
C ASP A 454 18.43 -2.57 -19.28
N ALA A 455 17.87 -2.74 -20.49
CA ALA A 455 16.42 -2.87 -20.67
C ALA A 455 15.84 -4.08 -19.93
N LYS A 456 16.59 -5.19 -19.83
CA LYS A 456 16.20 -6.39 -19.09
C LYS A 456 16.21 -6.14 -17.58
N VAL A 457 17.21 -5.42 -17.07
CA VAL A 457 17.27 -4.98 -15.67
C VAL A 457 16.08 -4.07 -15.34
N SER A 458 15.77 -3.11 -16.22
CA SER A 458 14.60 -2.23 -16.10
C SER A 458 13.28 -3.02 -16.04
N CYS A 459 13.15 -4.11 -16.81
CA CYS A 459 11.99 -5.00 -16.72
C CYS A 459 11.88 -5.71 -15.37
N TYR A 460 12.96 -6.30 -14.86
CA TYR A 460 12.94 -6.95 -13.55
C TYR A 460 12.54 -5.97 -12.45
N LEU A 461 13.09 -4.76 -12.46
CA LEU A 461 12.71 -3.72 -11.49
C LEU A 461 11.22 -3.34 -11.59
N ARG A 462 10.66 -3.32 -12.79
CA ARG A 462 9.25 -3.03 -12.99
C ARG A 462 8.35 -4.17 -12.47
N ILE A 463 8.72 -5.42 -12.74
CA ILE A 463 8.03 -6.60 -12.20
C ILE A 463 8.10 -6.60 -10.67
N ALA A 464 9.27 -6.32 -10.09
CA ALA A 464 9.46 -6.22 -8.65
C ALA A 464 8.55 -5.14 -8.04
N ASN A 465 8.48 -3.95 -8.64
CA ASN A 465 7.58 -2.88 -8.21
C ASN A 465 6.09 -3.26 -8.32
N MET A 466 5.70 -4.09 -9.29
CA MET A 466 4.33 -4.61 -9.37
C MET A 466 4.04 -5.53 -8.19
N TYR A 467 4.93 -6.48 -7.88
CA TYR A 467 4.79 -7.35 -6.71
C TYR A 467 4.77 -6.57 -5.40
N PHE A 468 5.66 -5.58 -5.25
CA PHE A 468 5.71 -4.75 -4.05
C PHE A 468 4.39 -3.99 -3.82
N ARG A 469 3.81 -3.41 -4.88
CA ARG A 469 2.50 -2.75 -4.78
C ARG A 469 1.39 -3.71 -4.38
N LYS A 470 1.34 -4.90 -4.98
CA LYS A 470 0.36 -5.94 -4.62
C LYS A 470 0.53 -6.42 -3.18
N GLY A 471 1.76 -6.60 -2.71
CA GLY A 471 2.03 -6.95 -1.32
C GLY A 471 1.58 -5.85 -0.35
N LYS A 472 1.81 -4.57 -0.67
CA LYS A 472 1.29 -3.46 0.14
C LYS A 472 -0.25 -3.43 0.19
N ASP A 473 -0.90 -3.68 -0.93
CA ASP A 473 -2.37 -3.75 -1.01
C ASP A 473 -2.92 -4.93 -0.19
N ALA A 474 -2.32 -6.12 -0.31
CA ALA A 474 -2.65 -7.28 0.51
C ALA A 474 -2.46 -6.99 2.02
N LEU A 475 -1.41 -6.25 2.39
CA LEU A 475 -1.19 -5.85 3.78
C LEU A 475 -2.30 -4.92 4.30
N GLN A 476 -2.79 -3.99 3.48
CA GLN A 476 -3.91 -3.12 3.85
C GLN A 476 -5.19 -3.91 4.11
N HIS A 477 -5.41 -4.96 3.32
CA HIS A 477 -6.56 -5.87 3.46
C HIS A 477 -6.35 -6.97 4.52
N GLN A 478 -5.26 -6.92 5.29
CA GLN A 478 -4.88 -7.93 6.31
C GLN A 478 -4.69 -9.35 5.76
N GLU A 479 -4.41 -9.46 4.46
CA GLU A 479 -4.07 -10.71 3.80
C GLU A 479 -2.57 -11.01 3.95
N TYR A 480 -2.17 -11.36 5.17
CA TYR A 480 -0.75 -11.49 5.52
C TYR A 480 -0.03 -12.60 4.74
N LYS A 481 -0.73 -13.68 4.37
CA LYS A 481 -0.15 -14.77 3.55
C LYS A 481 0.10 -14.31 2.12
N SER A 482 -0.91 -13.73 1.45
CA SER A 482 -0.79 -13.16 0.11
C SER A 482 0.33 -12.12 0.05
N CYS A 483 0.40 -11.25 1.07
CA CYS A 483 1.47 -10.26 1.18
C CYS A 483 2.86 -10.90 1.27
N GLN A 484 3.02 -11.94 2.09
CA GLN A 484 4.28 -12.67 2.21
C GLN A 484 4.73 -13.24 0.86
N GLU A 485 3.83 -13.93 0.15
CA GLU A 485 4.10 -14.51 -1.17
C GLU A 485 4.53 -13.43 -2.19
N TYR A 486 3.83 -12.30 -2.24
CA TYR A 486 4.21 -11.19 -3.10
C TYR A 486 5.56 -10.58 -2.75
N MET A 487 5.90 -10.48 -1.46
CA MET A 487 7.21 -9.96 -1.03
C MET A 487 8.35 -10.93 -1.36
N ASP A 488 8.09 -12.24 -1.33
CA ASP A 488 9.05 -13.27 -1.72
C ASP A 488 9.30 -13.29 -3.24
N GLU A 489 8.25 -13.15 -4.05
CA GLU A 489 8.34 -12.96 -5.49
C GLU A 489 9.07 -11.66 -5.86
N CYS A 490 8.78 -10.57 -5.13
CA CYS A 490 9.48 -9.30 -5.30
C CYS A 490 10.99 -9.45 -5.04
N SER A 491 11.36 -10.13 -3.95
CA SER A 491 12.76 -10.38 -3.58
C SER A 491 13.49 -11.23 -4.61
N THR A 492 12.84 -12.30 -5.08
CA THR A 492 13.38 -13.17 -6.14
C THR A 492 13.64 -12.36 -7.40
N THR A 493 12.70 -11.51 -7.80
CA THR A 493 12.82 -10.66 -8.99
C THR A 493 13.93 -9.61 -8.83
N LEU A 494 14.08 -9.02 -7.65
CA LEU A 494 15.16 -8.07 -7.33
C LEU A 494 16.54 -8.73 -7.38
N ASN A 495 16.67 -9.95 -6.85
CA ASN A 495 17.91 -10.71 -6.92
C ASN A 495 18.34 -10.98 -8.37
N GLU A 496 17.38 -11.29 -9.25
CA GLU A 496 17.65 -11.47 -10.68
C GLU A 496 18.07 -10.16 -11.37
N ALA A 497 17.50 -9.02 -10.98
CA ALA A 497 17.95 -7.70 -11.43
C ALA A 497 19.39 -7.42 -10.98
N LYS A 498 19.68 -7.65 -9.69
CA LYS A 498 20.97 -7.39 -9.05
C LYS A 498 22.12 -8.19 -9.65
N LYS A 499 21.91 -9.48 -9.91
CA LYS A 499 22.89 -10.35 -10.58
C LYS A 499 23.36 -9.79 -11.93
N ARG A 500 22.50 -9.00 -12.59
CA ARG A 500 22.71 -8.46 -13.94
C ARG A 500 23.15 -7.00 -13.96
N CYS A 501 23.21 -6.35 -12.79
CA CYS A 501 23.81 -5.04 -12.62
C CYS A 501 25.36 -5.12 -12.60
N THR A 502 25.97 -5.76 -13.61
CA THR A 502 27.42 -5.85 -13.79
C THR A 502 27.85 -4.87 -14.88
N GLY A 503 27.90 -3.59 -14.53
CA GLY A 503 28.18 -2.49 -15.45
C GLY A 503 27.54 -1.21 -14.93
N ALA A 504 28.24 -0.08 -15.01
CA ALA A 504 27.90 1.14 -14.30
C ALA A 504 26.66 1.84 -14.88
N VAL A 505 25.51 1.68 -14.22
CA VAL A 505 24.56 2.79 -14.05
C VAL A 505 24.23 2.88 -12.57
N SER A 506 24.70 3.96 -11.93
CA SER A 506 24.47 4.22 -10.50
C SER A 506 22.97 4.18 -10.14
N SER A 507 22.11 4.68 -11.04
CA SER A 507 20.66 4.77 -10.80
C SER A 507 19.96 3.41 -10.65
N PHE A 508 20.34 2.38 -11.42
CA PHE A 508 19.74 1.05 -11.24
C PHE A 508 20.18 0.41 -9.94
N LYS A 509 21.44 0.57 -9.54
CA LYS A 509 21.94 0.04 -8.26
C LYS A 509 21.22 0.68 -7.08
N VAL A 510 21.07 2.01 -7.08
CA VAL A 510 20.32 2.74 -6.03
C VAL A 510 18.88 2.26 -5.94
N ASN A 511 18.16 2.19 -7.07
CA ASN A 511 16.78 1.72 -7.12
C ASN A 511 16.61 0.27 -6.61
N VAL A 512 17.54 -0.63 -6.96
CA VAL A 512 17.55 -2.01 -6.44
C VAL A 512 17.70 -1.99 -4.92
N THR A 513 18.70 -1.27 -4.40
CA THR A 513 18.99 -1.26 -2.96
C THR A 513 17.90 -0.62 -2.13
N ASP A 514 17.25 0.44 -2.63
CA ASP A 514 16.18 1.11 -1.90
C ASP A 514 14.92 0.23 -1.86
N LEU A 515 14.56 -0.38 -2.99
CA LEU A 515 13.43 -1.31 -3.03
C LEU A 515 13.71 -2.59 -2.21
N GLU A 516 14.94 -3.08 -2.16
CA GLU A 516 15.33 -4.20 -1.28
C GLU A 516 15.08 -3.88 0.19
N LYS A 517 15.47 -2.68 0.67
CA LYS A 517 15.23 -2.25 2.05
C LYS A 517 13.73 -2.15 2.34
N ASP A 518 12.98 -1.57 1.43
CA ASP A 518 11.53 -1.42 1.56
C ASP A 518 10.82 -2.78 1.61
N VAL A 519 11.21 -3.72 0.74
CA VAL A 519 10.68 -5.09 0.73
C VAL A 519 11.02 -5.81 2.03
N GLN A 520 12.26 -5.69 2.51
CA GLN A 520 12.66 -6.32 3.77
C GLN A 520 11.86 -5.76 4.96
N TYR A 521 11.69 -4.44 5.03
CA TYR A 521 10.86 -3.81 6.05
C TYR A 521 9.43 -4.36 6.04
N GLN A 522 8.81 -4.49 4.86
CA GLN A 522 7.45 -5.04 4.74
C GLN A 522 7.40 -6.52 5.16
N LYS A 523 8.40 -7.33 4.82
CA LYS A 523 8.50 -8.73 5.27
C LYS A 523 8.53 -8.83 6.80
N ASP A 524 9.34 -8.01 7.46
CA ASP A 524 9.44 -8.01 8.92
C ASP A 524 8.10 -7.64 9.59
N VAL A 525 7.37 -6.68 9.01
CA VAL A 525 6.01 -6.31 9.46
C VAL A 525 5.04 -7.47 9.31
N VAL A 526 5.00 -8.10 8.12
CA VAL A 526 4.12 -9.24 7.82
C VAL A 526 4.42 -10.42 8.75
N GLN A 527 5.68 -10.73 8.99
CA GLN A 527 6.10 -11.82 9.88
C GLN A 527 5.61 -11.59 11.32
N LYS A 528 5.70 -10.35 11.82
CA LYS A 528 5.15 -9.97 13.15
C LYS A 528 3.62 -10.05 13.20
N CYS A 529 2.93 -9.75 12.11
CA CYS A 529 1.47 -9.88 12.03
C CYS A 529 1.05 -11.36 11.99
N LEU A 530 1.76 -12.19 11.22
CA LEU A 530 1.51 -13.62 11.13
C LEU A 530 1.75 -14.33 12.46
N SER A 531 2.81 -13.98 13.21
CA SER A 531 3.04 -14.56 14.54
C SER A 531 1.90 -14.22 15.50
N LYS A 532 1.49 -12.95 15.58
CA LYS A 532 0.34 -12.52 16.40
C LYS A 532 -0.96 -13.22 16.02
N ALA A 533 -1.20 -13.42 14.72
CA ALA A 533 -2.38 -14.12 14.24
C ALA A 533 -2.37 -15.61 14.64
N LYS A 534 -1.21 -16.27 14.56
CA LYS A 534 -1.02 -17.65 15.03
C LYS A 534 -1.23 -17.77 16.54
N ASP A 535 -0.65 -16.87 17.32
CA ASP A 535 -0.82 -16.86 18.79
C ASP A 535 -2.29 -16.67 19.18
N GLU A 536 -2.98 -15.74 18.51
CA GLU A 536 -4.40 -15.51 18.74
C GLU A 536 -5.26 -16.72 18.36
N GLN A 537 -4.95 -17.38 17.25
CA GLN A 537 -5.62 -18.61 16.85
C GLN A 537 -5.41 -19.73 17.88
N ALA A 538 -4.17 -19.94 18.33
CA ALA A 538 -3.85 -20.93 19.35
C ALA A 538 -4.59 -20.65 20.67
N ARG A 539 -4.69 -19.38 21.10
CA ARG A 539 -5.49 -18.98 22.26
C ARG A 539 -6.96 -19.32 22.11
N ARG A 540 -7.58 -19.01 20.96
CA ARG A 540 -8.99 -19.34 20.71
C ARG A 540 -9.26 -20.84 20.66
N GLU A 541 -8.34 -21.60 20.08
CA GLU A 541 -8.42 -23.07 20.08
C GLU A 541 -8.29 -23.64 21.50
N GLN A 542 -7.40 -23.08 22.31
CA GLN A 542 -7.27 -23.43 23.72
C GLN A 542 -8.55 -23.12 24.51
N GLU A 543 -9.09 -21.90 24.40
CA GLU A 543 -10.34 -21.51 25.06
C GLU A 543 -11.51 -22.41 24.65
N LYS A 544 -11.61 -22.76 23.36
CA LYS A 544 -12.64 -23.65 22.83
C LYS A 544 -12.50 -25.06 23.40
N ARG A 545 -11.27 -25.57 23.51
CA ARG A 545 -10.98 -26.87 24.14
C ARG A 545 -11.37 -26.87 25.62
N GLU A 546 -10.98 -25.84 26.36
CA GLU A 546 -11.34 -25.70 27.78
C GLU A 546 -12.85 -25.54 27.99
N ALA A 547 -13.55 -24.81 27.11
CA ALA A 547 -14.99 -24.70 27.14
C ALA A 547 -15.69 -26.05 26.92
N LYS A 548 -15.21 -26.83 25.94
CA LYS A 548 -15.72 -28.19 25.66
C LYS A 548 -15.47 -29.14 26.83
N GLU A 549 -14.30 -29.06 27.47
CA GLU A 549 -14.00 -29.83 28.69
C GLU A 549 -14.94 -29.47 29.84
N LYS A 550 -15.19 -28.17 30.05
CA LYS A 550 -16.12 -27.68 31.09
C LYS A 550 -17.55 -28.12 30.80
N GLU A 551 -18.01 -28.05 29.56
CA GLU A 551 -19.34 -28.50 29.13
C GLU A 551 -19.51 -30.01 29.35
N THR A 552 -18.52 -30.82 28.94
CA THR A 552 -18.51 -32.26 29.17
C THR A 552 -18.57 -32.59 30.67
N ALA A 553 -17.80 -31.88 31.49
CA ALA A 553 -17.83 -32.04 32.94
C ALA A 553 -19.18 -31.65 33.55
N LYS A 554 -19.82 -30.58 33.05
CA LYS A 554 -21.16 -30.15 33.48
C LYS A 554 -22.22 -31.21 33.16
N GLU A 555 -22.20 -31.79 31.97
CA GLU A 555 -23.17 -32.84 31.61
C GLU A 555 -22.98 -34.08 32.50
N GLN A 556 -21.74 -34.48 32.77
CA GLN A 556 -21.46 -35.58 33.70
C GLN A 556 -21.89 -35.28 35.15
N LEU A 557 -21.89 -34.00 35.55
CA LEU A 557 -22.32 -33.55 36.88
C LEU A 557 -23.80 -33.18 36.93
N LYS A 558 -24.57 -33.29 35.84
CA LYS A 558 -25.95 -32.82 35.75
C LYS A 558 -26.86 -33.31 36.89
N GLY A 559 -26.74 -34.58 37.27
CA GLY A 559 -27.47 -35.13 38.41
C GLY A 559 -27.05 -34.51 39.75
N VAL A 560 -25.74 -34.29 39.94
CA VAL A 560 -25.17 -33.64 41.13
C VAL A 560 -25.60 -32.18 41.21
N LEU A 561 -25.57 -31.45 40.09
CA LEU A 561 -26.00 -30.05 40.01
C LEU A 561 -27.50 -29.90 40.27
N LYS A 562 -28.34 -30.82 39.77
CA LYS A 562 -29.78 -30.83 40.09
C LYS A 562 -30.03 -31.03 41.58
N LYS A 563 -29.23 -31.89 42.23
CA LYS A 563 -29.29 -32.09 43.68
C LYS A 563 -28.83 -30.84 44.45
N LEU A 564 -27.74 -30.22 44.04
CA LEU A 564 -27.25 -28.97 44.63
C LEU A 564 -28.32 -27.86 44.55
N GLU A 565 -28.99 -27.72 43.40
CA GLU A 565 -30.08 -26.77 43.21
C GLU A 565 -31.25 -27.06 44.17
N SER A 566 -31.65 -28.33 44.32
CA SER A 566 -32.73 -28.71 45.25
C SER A 566 -32.41 -28.43 46.72
N LEU A 567 -31.12 -28.40 47.09
CA LEU A 567 -30.71 -28.08 48.46
C LEU A 567 -30.80 -26.58 48.75
N ARG A 568 -30.79 -25.71 47.72
CA ARG A 568 -30.82 -24.25 47.90
C ARG A 568 -32.09 -23.77 48.60
N GLU A 569 -33.19 -24.50 48.46
CA GLU A 569 -34.48 -24.19 49.10
C GLU A 569 -34.46 -24.40 50.64
N LEU A 570 -33.37 -24.98 51.18
CA LEU A 570 -33.20 -25.18 52.62
C LEU A 570 -32.73 -23.89 53.32
N PRO A 571 -32.99 -23.74 54.64
CA PRO A 571 -32.37 -22.70 55.44
C PRO A 571 -30.84 -22.72 55.31
N VAL A 572 -30.22 -21.54 55.28
CA VAL A 572 -28.78 -21.36 55.01
C VAL A 572 -27.85 -22.24 55.85
N ASP A 573 -28.16 -22.42 57.13
CA ASP A 573 -27.35 -23.24 58.03
C ASP A 573 -27.39 -24.72 57.61
N GLU A 574 -28.57 -25.21 57.23
CA GLU A 574 -28.77 -26.58 56.74
C GLU A 574 -28.23 -26.75 55.32
N PHE A 575 -28.39 -25.76 54.43
CA PHE A 575 -27.80 -25.79 53.09
C PHE A 575 -26.28 -25.96 53.17
N VAL A 576 -25.61 -25.10 53.94
CA VAL A 576 -24.15 -25.15 54.10
C VAL A 576 -23.74 -26.50 54.69
N GLU A 577 -24.38 -26.97 55.75
CA GLU A 577 -24.07 -28.28 56.35
C GLU A 577 -24.20 -29.43 55.34
N ARG A 578 -25.29 -29.48 54.56
CA ARG A 578 -25.52 -30.52 53.56
C ARG A 578 -24.51 -30.46 52.42
N VAL A 579 -24.09 -29.27 52.00
CA VAL A 579 -23.06 -29.07 50.97
C VAL A 579 -21.71 -29.60 51.44
N TYR A 580 -21.28 -29.28 52.67
CA TYR A 580 -20.02 -29.81 53.22
C TYR A 580 -20.06 -31.32 53.41
N LYS A 581 -21.21 -31.88 53.81
CA LYS A 581 -21.38 -33.32 53.99
C LYS A 581 -21.35 -34.09 52.67
N GLN A 582 -21.98 -33.57 51.62
CA GLN A 582 -22.04 -34.26 50.32
C GLN A 582 -20.82 -34.01 49.43
N TRP A 583 -20.23 -32.82 49.54
CA TRP A 583 -19.11 -32.40 48.70
C TRP A 583 -18.05 -31.69 49.54
N PRO A 584 -17.34 -32.38 50.44
CA PRO A 584 -16.35 -31.76 51.33
C PRO A 584 -15.23 -31.07 50.54
N PRO A 585 -14.77 -29.86 50.94
CA PRO A 585 -13.67 -29.18 50.27
C PRO A 585 -12.39 -30.00 50.33
N LYS A 586 -11.84 -30.39 49.18
CA LYS A 586 -10.72 -31.35 49.10
C LYS A 586 -9.37 -30.87 49.65
N TRP A 587 -9.22 -29.59 49.94
CA TRP A 587 -7.96 -28.98 50.41
C TRP A 587 -8.03 -28.51 51.87
N ILE A 588 -9.18 -28.67 52.53
CA ILE A 588 -9.40 -28.24 53.91
C ILE A 588 -9.55 -29.47 54.79
N ASP A 589 -8.85 -29.46 55.91
CA ASP A 589 -8.98 -30.47 56.96
C ASP A 589 -10.39 -30.45 57.57
N GLU A 590 -10.98 -31.63 57.81
CA GLU A 590 -12.34 -31.79 58.35
C GLU A 590 -12.54 -31.04 59.68
N SER A 591 -11.45 -30.86 60.43
CA SER A 591 -11.42 -30.08 61.67
C SER A 591 -11.80 -28.60 61.50
N LYS A 592 -11.65 -28.04 60.29
CA LYS A 592 -11.90 -26.63 59.96
C LYS A 592 -13.26 -26.38 59.30
N ILE A 593 -14.02 -27.45 59.06
CA ILE A 593 -15.41 -27.39 58.58
C ILE A 593 -16.30 -26.87 59.72
N PRO A 594 -17.14 -25.85 59.49
CA PRO A 594 -18.09 -25.40 60.51
C PRO A 594 -18.99 -26.56 60.94
N LYS A 595 -18.86 -27.03 62.18
CA LYS A 595 -19.78 -28.03 62.73
C LYS A 595 -21.10 -27.35 63.05
N ALA A 596 -22.22 -27.99 62.67
CA ALA A 596 -23.55 -27.56 63.09
C ALA A 596 -23.54 -27.36 64.59
N SER A 597 -23.84 -26.15 65.05
CA SER A 597 -24.03 -25.89 66.47
C SER A 597 -25.22 -26.71 66.94
N SER A 598 -24.94 -27.84 67.59
CA SER A 598 -25.88 -28.52 68.46
C SER A 598 -26.13 -27.66 69.69
N SER A 599 -26.88 -26.57 69.51
CA SER A 599 -27.55 -25.86 70.60
C SER A 599 -28.76 -25.14 70.03
N SER A 600 -29.92 -25.67 70.38
CA SER A 600 -31.20 -24.97 70.39
C SER A 600 -31.05 -23.65 71.13
N SER A 601 -30.89 -22.56 70.39
CA SER A 601 -31.05 -21.19 70.88
C SER A 601 -31.66 -20.39 69.73
N SER A 602 -32.92 -20.04 69.91
CA SER A 602 -33.88 -19.47 68.96
C SER A 602 -33.58 -18.01 68.55
N SER A 603 -32.31 -17.64 68.36
CA SER A 603 -31.91 -16.35 67.77
C SER A 603 -30.54 -16.42 67.08
N SER A 604 -30.38 -17.26 66.05
CA SER A 604 -29.22 -17.17 65.15
C SER A 604 -29.27 -15.83 64.40
N SER A 605 -28.41 -14.88 64.80
CA SER A 605 -28.39 -13.53 64.23
C SER A 605 -28.09 -13.57 62.73
N LYS A 606 -28.71 -12.67 61.94
CA LYS A 606 -28.39 -12.47 60.52
C LYS A 606 -26.87 -12.34 60.26
N VAL A 607 -26.14 -11.79 61.23
CA VAL A 607 -24.67 -11.64 61.22
C VAL A 607 -23.93 -12.98 61.26
N SER A 608 -24.42 -13.96 62.01
CA SER A 608 -23.81 -15.30 62.12
C SER A 608 -23.93 -16.09 60.80
N LYS A 609 -25.13 -16.09 60.20
CA LYS A 609 -25.41 -16.75 58.91
C LYS A 609 -24.61 -16.15 57.76
N ARG A 610 -24.46 -14.82 57.75
CA ARG A 610 -23.61 -14.10 56.79
C ARG A 610 -22.14 -14.53 56.90
N LYS A 611 -21.58 -14.60 58.12
CA LYS A 611 -20.20 -15.07 58.35
C LYS A 611 -19.99 -16.51 57.88
N LEU A 612 -20.99 -17.38 58.10
CA LEU A 612 -20.96 -18.78 57.64
C LEU A 612 -20.86 -18.88 56.11
N LEU A 613 -21.68 -18.11 55.38
CA LEU A 613 -21.66 -18.06 53.91
C LEU A 613 -20.33 -17.53 53.36
N ILE A 614 -19.79 -16.43 53.91
CA ILE A 614 -18.49 -15.87 53.50
C ILE A 614 -17.38 -16.92 53.66
N ARG A 615 -17.37 -17.65 54.78
CA ARG A 615 -16.39 -18.71 55.03
C ARG A 615 -16.55 -19.87 54.05
N ALA A 616 -17.79 -20.29 53.77
CA ALA A 616 -18.05 -21.33 52.79
C ALA A 616 -17.64 -20.94 51.36
N ILE A 617 -17.90 -19.70 50.94
CA ILE A 617 -17.43 -19.16 49.65
C ILE A 617 -15.91 -19.24 49.57
N SER A 618 -15.20 -18.84 50.63
CA SER A 618 -13.73 -18.95 50.66
C SER A 618 -13.22 -20.38 50.54
N HIS A 619 -13.96 -21.37 51.06
CA HIS A 619 -13.56 -22.77 51.04
C HIS A 619 -13.76 -23.43 49.66
N TYR A 620 -14.83 -23.07 48.94
CA TYR A 620 -15.13 -23.58 47.60
C TYR A 620 -14.61 -22.69 46.46
N HIS A 621 -13.99 -21.55 46.77
CA HIS A 621 -13.56 -20.58 45.77
C HIS A 621 -12.68 -21.23 44.67
N PRO A 622 -12.95 -20.99 43.38
CA PRO A 622 -12.23 -21.63 42.28
C PRO A 622 -10.72 -21.43 42.32
N ASP A 623 -10.23 -20.28 42.79
CA ASP A 623 -8.79 -19.97 42.91
C ASP A 623 -8.07 -20.86 43.94
N LYS A 624 -8.80 -21.47 44.87
CA LYS A 624 -8.25 -22.43 45.84
C LYS A 624 -8.33 -23.88 45.33
N VAL A 625 -9.00 -24.09 44.19
CA VAL A 625 -9.24 -25.41 43.60
C VAL A 625 -8.41 -25.57 42.34
N ASP A 626 -7.20 -26.11 42.51
CA ASP A 626 -6.32 -26.41 41.38
C ASP A 626 -6.95 -27.48 40.45
N LYS A 627 -7.22 -27.08 39.20
CA LYS A 627 -7.83 -27.92 38.17
C LYS A 627 -6.93 -29.12 37.84
N SER A 628 -5.60 -28.99 37.93
CA SER A 628 -4.64 -30.05 37.61
C SER A 628 -4.60 -31.14 38.70
N VAL A 629 -4.78 -30.75 39.97
CA VAL A 629 -4.73 -31.67 41.11
C VAL A 629 -6.07 -32.37 41.34
N TYR A 630 -7.18 -31.63 41.32
CA TYR A 630 -8.49 -32.15 41.69
C TYR A 630 -9.39 -32.52 40.51
N GLY A 631 -8.94 -32.22 39.30
CA GLY A 631 -9.61 -32.51 38.05
C GLY A 631 -10.71 -31.51 37.68
N VAL A 632 -11.04 -31.49 36.39
CA VAL A 632 -12.00 -30.53 35.79
C VAL A 632 -13.38 -30.62 36.43
N LYS A 633 -13.85 -31.83 36.76
CA LYS A 633 -15.17 -32.04 37.38
C LYS A 633 -15.28 -31.36 38.73
N TRP A 634 -14.29 -31.55 39.60
CA TRP A 634 -14.32 -30.94 40.94
C TRP A 634 -14.19 -29.42 40.88
N HIS A 635 -13.33 -28.91 39.98
CA HIS A 635 -13.22 -27.48 39.75
C HIS A 635 -14.55 -26.88 39.28
N VAL A 636 -15.22 -27.50 38.31
CA VAL A 636 -16.56 -27.08 37.84
C VAL A 636 -17.60 -27.14 38.96
N LEU A 637 -17.64 -28.22 39.74
CA LEU A 637 -18.57 -28.34 40.87
C LEU A 637 -18.33 -27.24 41.92
N SER A 638 -17.08 -26.97 42.26
CA SER A 638 -16.71 -25.93 43.23
C SER A 638 -17.12 -24.53 42.75
N VAL A 639 -16.97 -24.25 41.45
CA VAL A 639 -17.50 -23.02 40.82
C VAL A 639 -19.02 -22.91 40.99
N GLU A 640 -19.78 -23.98 40.72
CA GLU A 640 -21.24 -23.94 40.85
C GLU A 640 -21.69 -23.85 42.33
N ILE A 641 -21.04 -24.56 43.25
CA ILE A 641 -21.29 -24.43 44.71
C ILE A 641 -21.04 -22.98 45.16
N THR A 642 -19.92 -22.38 44.73
CA THR A 642 -19.57 -21.00 45.07
C THR A 642 -20.62 -20.01 44.56
N LYS A 643 -21.16 -20.20 43.36
CA LYS A 643 -22.26 -19.37 42.83
C LYS A 643 -23.51 -19.48 43.70
N CYS A 644 -23.93 -20.69 44.07
CA CYS A 644 -25.10 -20.88 44.94
C CYS A 644 -24.91 -20.18 46.30
N LEU A 645 -23.74 -20.34 46.93
CA LEU A 645 -23.41 -19.66 48.18
C LEU A 645 -23.40 -18.14 48.04
N THR A 646 -22.90 -17.61 46.92
CA THR A 646 -22.86 -16.17 46.64
C THR A 646 -24.26 -15.60 46.40
N LEU A 647 -25.15 -16.34 45.73
CA LEU A 647 -26.54 -15.95 45.55
C LEU A 647 -27.27 -15.87 46.89
N LEU A 648 -27.13 -16.89 47.74
CA LEU A 648 -27.70 -16.87 49.09
C LEU A 648 -27.14 -15.71 49.93
N LEU A 649 -25.85 -15.40 49.82
CA LEU A 649 -25.25 -14.26 50.51
C LEU A 649 -25.85 -12.92 50.05
N ALA A 650 -26.15 -12.78 48.76
CA ALA A 650 -26.77 -11.58 48.21
C ALA A 650 -28.20 -11.37 48.72
N GLU A 651 -28.96 -12.44 48.97
CA GLU A 651 -30.31 -12.39 49.54
C GLU A 651 -30.34 -11.90 51.00
N PHE A 652 -29.21 -11.94 51.73
CA PHE A 652 -29.10 -11.33 53.06
C PHE A 652 -28.78 -9.82 53.04
N ASN A 653 -28.38 -9.29 51.89
CA ASN A 653 -28.05 -7.88 51.70
C ASN A 653 -29.23 -7.05 51.16
N THR A 654 -30.28 -7.72 50.70
CA THR A 654 -31.60 -7.16 50.38
C THR A 654 -32.52 -7.26 51.57
#